data_AF-A0A6F9B5W9-F1
#
_entry.id   AF-A0A6F9B5W9-F1
#
_cell.length_a   1.000
_cell.length_b   1.000
_cell.length_c   1.000
_cell.angle_alpha   90.00
_cell.angle_beta   90.00
_cell.angle_gamma   90.00
#
_symmetry.space_group_name_H-M   'P 1'
#
loop_
_entity.id
_entity.type
_entity.pdbx_description
1 polymer ?
#
loop_
_entity_poly.entity_id
_entity_poly.type
_entity_poly.pdbx_seq_one_letter_code
_entity_poly.pdbx_strand_id
1 'polypeptide(L)'
;MATGTGWQQPYNTASGNPCIITSTGKYNSWNMFYEAGLTMEYTQDLHLKMSKKIAQLTKVIYALNTKNDEHEDEMESLREAHEDEVQHIVTETHDKIMQYKSKMVDEVDLKRRLQSLEESVELHEHMKRQALAEFEMYRQRMEDSQLCTEAQHTQRVVSMSREVEEMRRDFEEKLRSFGQAQAQFEQDKRRAIDELRAAHRQEVQELLHSQQNQSANSTVDQEKLAELHRAEVEALMERVEELTKGKVRLVEEYEAKLTKAQGYYERELEAMRRTQQLTAEKLLAWKRTEVELRKEFQVQEAALQRTLGKLRAELQRAQEEARESRDKTNRLQASLTNAEGIIKNLHKQLEEAIQDGEIWVMQLKDTEYELEGSRDRVQQQATEILHKASQIGSLQATHMSHEATIRDLDLEQSRLREKILRLEEERESLLNQSQATDEQHKQQVLSLEQSLREERQGYEKELARLRAKYEEEAVRFKEAQAQALEELSEKHRATQESAQNAAEKEKNLLMAVSHLQELVKEGEQNLGSAHSHISSLKDTQEKLCIELDTTRARVRETSNLLTDLQEEIETQKQQHEARVMSIRTEEKQKIDKMAEDLDQKWTDALREELRLLKEELTEEYEADRQASLSQLSQQKELELMAAREGWQRKVEDLLEQVVSRCHDIQDHNTFE
;
A
#
# COMPACT_ATOMS: atom_id res chain seq x y z
N MET A 1 -32.64 7.44 -30.11
CA MET A 1 -33.69 7.08 -31.11
C MET A 1 -33.76 5.55 -31.20
N ALA A 2 -34.95 4.99 -31.47
CA ALA A 2 -35.24 3.57 -31.80
C ALA A 2 -34.70 2.47 -30.85
N THR A 3 -35.47 1.63 -30.14
CA THR A 3 -36.64 0.74 -30.44
C THR A 3 -36.34 -0.53 -31.24
N GLY A 4 -36.65 -1.70 -30.67
CA GLY A 4 -36.81 -2.99 -31.37
C GLY A 4 -36.38 -4.22 -30.53
N THR A 5 -37.17 -4.74 -29.58
CA THR A 5 -38.26 -5.76 -29.70
C THR A 5 -37.88 -7.14 -30.27
N GLY A 6 -38.12 -8.20 -29.47
CA GLY A 6 -38.15 -9.59 -29.94
C GLY A 6 -38.67 -10.61 -28.91
N TRP A 7 -39.99 -10.82 -28.88
CA TRP A 7 -40.77 -12.09 -28.78
C TRP A 7 -40.10 -13.38 -28.20
N GLN A 8 -40.75 -14.26 -27.42
CA GLN A 8 -42.13 -14.81 -27.54
C GLN A 8 -42.76 -15.28 -26.19
N GLN A 9 -44.08 -15.51 -26.22
CA GLN A 9 -44.91 -16.23 -25.23
C GLN A 9 -45.37 -17.57 -25.87
N PRO A 10 -45.68 -18.63 -25.09
CA PRO A 10 -47.09 -19.08 -25.07
C PRO A 10 -47.63 -19.77 -23.78
N TYR A 11 -48.89 -19.43 -23.45
CA TYR A 11 -50.02 -20.28 -22.95
C TYR A 11 -49.95 -21.11 -21.64
N ASN A 12 -50.78 -20.69 -20.66
CA ASN A 12 -51.94 -21.40 -20.01
C ASN A 12 -51.99 -21.14 -18.48
N THR A 13 -53.09 -20.97 -17.74
CA THR A 13 -54.56 -20.76 -17.90
C THR A 13 -55.14 -20.74 -16.46
N ALA A 14 -56.19 -19.93 -16.20
CA ALA A 14 -57.15 -20.04 -15.06
C ALA A 14 -56.61 -19.83 -13.60
N SER A 15 -57.04 -18.80 -12.87
CA SER A 15 -58.30 -18.66 -12.10
C SER A 15 -58.22 -19.24 -10.68
N GLY A 16 -58.49 -18.52 -9.59
CA GLY A 16 -58.93 -17.11 -9.47
C GLY A 16 -59.10 -16.64 -8.01
N ASN A 17 -59.45 -15.36 -7.85
CA ASN A 17 -59.92 -14.70 -6.61
C ASN A 17 -61.28 -15.28 -6.12
N PRO A 18 -61.84 -14.92 -4.93
CA PRO A 18 -61.51 -13.78 -4.06
C PRO A 18 -61.47 -14.01 -2.52
N CYS A 19 -61.17 -12.92 -1.83
CA CYS A 19 -61.30 -12.70 -0.38
C CYS A 19 -62.77 -12.50 0.10
N ILE A 20 -63.00 -12.63 1.40
CA ILE A 20 -64.14 -12.13 2.23
C ILE A 20 -65.57 -12.54 1.82
N ILE A 21 -66.22 -13.34 2.68
CA ILE A 21 -67.62 -13.11 3.11
C ILE A 21 -67.75 -13.35 4.62
N THR A 22 -68.26 -12.36 5.34
CA THR A 22 -68.82 -12.49 6.69
C THR A 22 -70.16 -13.22 6.65
N SER A 23 -70.35 -14.32 7.40
CA SER A 23 -71.71 -14.75 7.76
C SER A 23 -71.79 -15.41 9.14
N THR A 24 -72.69 -14.88 9.95
CA THR A 24 -73.07 -15.40 11.27
C THR A 24 -73.81 -16.73 11.15
N GLY A 25 -73.14 -17.83 11.54
CA GLY A 25 -73.67 -19.19 11.56
C GLY A 25 -73.95 -19.70 12.98
N LYS A 26 -75.19 -19.47 13.41
CA LYS A 26 -75.87 -20.11 14.54
C LYS A 26 -75.50 -21.60 14.74
N TYR A 27 -74.92 -21.93 15.89
CA TYR A 27 -75.06 -23.26 16.49
C TYR A 27 -75.93 -23.17 17.74
N ASN A 28 -76.79 -24.17 17.92
CA ASN A 28 -78.02 -24.00 18.69
C ASN A 28 -77.80 -23.91 20.20
N SER A 29 -78.54 -22.98 20.81
CA SER A 29 -78.92 -23.05 22.22
C SER A 29 -79.47 -24.43 22.55
N TRP A 30 -79.15 -24.91 23.74
CA TRP A 30 -79.72 -26.11 24.31
C TRP A 30 -81.26 -26.00 24.36
N ASN A 31 -81.93 -27.08 23.96
CA ASN A 31 -83.29 -27.37 24.42
C ASN A 31 -83.57 -28.88 24.23
N MET A 32 -82.89 -29.71 25.02
CA MET A 32 -83.28 -31.11 25.17
C MET A 32 -84.49 -31.15 26.11
N PHE A 33 -85.60 -31.71 25.62
CA PHE A 33 -86.85 -31.85 26.34
C PHE A 33 -86.65 -32.63 27.64
N TYR A 34 -87.31 -32.18 28.71
CA TYR A 34 -87.54 -33.02 29.90
C TYR A 34 -88.50 -34.15 29.55
N GLU A 35 -87.98 -35.34 29.26
CA GLU A 35 -88.79 -36.57 29.33
C GLU A 35 -88.75 -37.09 30.78
N ALA A 36 -89.79 -36.73 31.54
CA ALA A 36 -89.98 -37.20 32.90
C ALA A 36 -90.39 -38.69 32.88
N GLY A 37 -89.63 -39.57 33.54
CA GLY A 37 -89.98 -40.99 33.48
C GLY A 37 -89.12 -42.01 34.23
N LEU A 38 -88.03 -41.63 34.91
CA LEU A 38 -87.37 -42.51 35.87
C LEU A 38 -86.91 -41.73 37.10
N THR A 39 -87.63 -41.90 38.21
CA THR A 39 -87.10 -41.66 39.56
C THR A 39 -86.10 -42.75 39.90
N MET A 40 -84.91 -42.71 39.30
CA MET A 40 -83.74 -43.32 39.93
C MET A 40 -83.57 -42.62 41.27
N GLU A 41 -83.59 -43.37 42.37
CA GLU A 41 -83.08 -42.88 43.64
C GLU A 41 -81.60 -42.53 43.44
N TYR A 42 -81.33 -41.24 43.26
CA TYR A 42 -80.00 -40.74 42.99
C TYR A 42 -79.23 -40.71 44.31
N THR A 43 -78.81 -41.90 44.74
CA THR A 43 -78.01 -42.07 45.95
C THR A 43 -76.78 -41.17 45.89
N GLN A 44 -76.47 -40.54 47.02
CA GLN A 44 -75.39 -39.54 47.12
C GLN A 44 -74.03 -40.11 46.64
N ASP A 45 -73.81 -41.41 46.79
CA ASP A 45 -72.65 -42.15 46.30
C ASP A 45 -72.59 -42.23 44.76
N LEU A 46 -73.72 -42.41 44.06
CA LEU A 46 -73.76 -42.37 42.59
C LEU A 46 -73.44 -40.95 42.08
N HIS A 47 -73.94 -39.91 42.76
CA HIS A 47 -73.63 -38.51 42.43
C HIS A 47 -72.12 -38.26 42.58
N LEU A 48 -71.53 -38.71 43.69
CA LEU A 48 -70.10 -38.61 43.95
C LEU A 48 -69.26 -39.37 42.91
N LYS A 49 -69.70 -40.55 42.48
CA LYS A 49 -69.02 -41.36 41.44
C LYS A 49 -69.08 -40.70 40.07
N MET A 50 -70.22 -40.15 39.66
CA MET A 50 -70.31 -39.36 38.42
C MET A 50 -69.49 -38.08 38.48
N SER A 51 -69.55 -37.31 39.57
CA SER A 51 -68.73 -36.10 39.75
C SER A 51 -67.23 -36.41 39.72
N LYS A 52 -66.79 -37.52 40.34
CA LYS A 52 -65.39 -38.00 40.25
C LYS A 52 -65.00 -38.36 38.81
N LYS A 53 -65.91 -38.98 38.03
CA LYS A 53 -65.65 -39.30 36.61
C LYS A 53 -65.63 -38.06 35.73
N ILE A 54 -66.52 -37.10 35.95
CA ILE A 54 -66.50 -35.79 35.27
C ILE A 54 -65.19 -35.08 35.58
N ALA A 55 -64.80 -34.93 36.85
CA ALA A 55 -63.54 -34.30 37.24
C ALA A 55 -62.31 -35.02 36.68
N GLN A 56 -62.31 -36.36 36.63
CA GLN A 56 -61.25 -37.15 36.00
C GLN A 56 -61.16 -36.87 34.49
N LEU A 57 -62.30 -36.82 33.78
CA LEU A 57 -62.35 -36.48 32.36
C LEU A 57 -61.93 -35.03 32.10
N THR A 58 -62.40 -34.06 32.88
CA THR A 58 -61.97 -32.66 32.80
C THR A 58 -60.46 -32.52 32.99
N LYS A 59 -59.87 -33.26 33.95
CA LYS A 59 -58.41 -33.26 34.16
C LYS A 59 -57.64 -33.87 32.97
N VAL A 60 -58.17 -34.93 32.35
CA VAL A 60 -57.58 -35.53 31.14
C VAL A 60 -57.71 -34.60 29.93
N ILE A 61 -58.88 -33.98 29.71
CA ILE A 61 -59.10 -33.01 28.64
C ILE A 61 -58.16 -31.81 28.80
N TYR A 62 -58.03 -31.26 30.01
CA TYR A 62 -57.11 -30.18 30.28
C TYR A 62 -55.65 -30.57 29.98
N ALA A 63 -55.19 -31.73 30.46
CA ALA A 63 -53.82 -32.20 30.19
C ALA A 63 -53.56 -32.51 28.70
N LEU A 64 -54.56 -33.00 27.97
CA LEU A 64 -54.46 -33.22 26.52
C LEU A 64 -54.44 -31.90 25.75
N ASN A 65 -55.26 -30.92 26.15
CA ASN A 65 -55.25 -29.60 25.54
C ASN A 65 -53.95 -28.86 25.83
N THR A 66 -53.48 -28.79 27.09
CA THR A 66 -52.16 -28.19 27.41
C THR A 66 -51.04 -28.82 26.59
N LYS A 67 -51.05 -30.14 26.42
CA LYS A 67 -50.07 -30.82 25.58
C LYS A 67 -50.23 -30.56 24.08
N ASN A 68 -51.45 -30.31 23.61
CA ASN A 68 -51.71 -29.89 22.24
C ASN A 68 -51.24 -28.44 22.02
N ASP A 69 -51.50 -27.54 22.97
CA ASP A 69 -51.02 -26.16 22.99
C ASP A 69 -49.47 -26.15 22.99
N GLU A 70 -48.82 -26.94 23.85
CA GLU A 70 -47.35 -27.17 23.85
C GLU A 70 -46.84 -27.65 22.48
N HIS A 71 -47.54 -28.58 21.82
CA HIS A 71 -47.16 -29.05 20.49
C HIS A 71 -47.45 -28.03 19.36
N GLU A 72 -48.45 -27.16 19.52
CA GLU A 72 -48.70 -26.05 18.60
C GLU A 72 -47.59 -24.98 18.73
N ASP A 73 -47.16 -24.66 19.95
CA ASP A 73 -46.02 -23.77 20.22
C ASP A 73 -44.68 -24.36 19.68
N GLU A 74 -44.42 -25.66 19.90
CA GLU A 74 -43.27 -26.37 19.34
C GLU A 74 -43.25 -26.33 17.79
N MET A 75 -44.43 -26.54 17.17
CA MET A 75 -44.58 -26.52 15.72
C MET A 75 -44.45 -25.12 15.13
N GLU A 76 -44.91 -24.08 15.81
CA GLU A 76 -44.77 -22.69 15.35
C GLU A 76 -43.33 -22.20 15.49
N SER A 77 -42.67 -22.47 16.62
CA SER A 77 -41.23 -22.20 16.81
C SER A 77 -40.36 -22.88 15.74
N LEU A 78 -40.68 -24.12 15.37
CA LEU A 78 -40.00 -24.82 14.27
C LEU A 78 -40.27 -24.21 12.90
N ARG A 79 -41.48 -23.66 12.65
CA ARG A 79 -41.79 -22.92 11.42
C ARG A 79 -41.03 -21.61 11.35
N GLU A 80 -41.02 -20.83 12.43
CA GLU A 80 -40.27 -19.56 12.52
C GLU A 80 -38.77 -19.81 12.27
N ALA A 81 -38.17 -20.80 12.94
CA ALA A 81 -36.76 -21.14 12.73
C ALA A 81 -36.43 -21.56 11.28
N HIS A 82 -37.32 -22.33 10.62
CA HIS A 82 -37.15 -22.68 9.21
C HIS A 82 -37.39 -21.49 8.27
N GLU A 83 -38.31 -20.58 8.60
CA GLU A 83 -38.53 -19.37 7.82
C GLU A 83 -37.31 -18.44 7.92
N ASP A 84 -36.73 -18.27 9.11
CA ASP A 84 -35.47 -17.55 9.33
C ASP A 84 -34.30 -18.18 8.57
N GLU A 85 -34.13 -19.50 8.57
CA GLU A 85 -33.11 -20.18 7.74
C GLU A 85 -33.32 -19.92 6.24
N VAL A 86 -34.56 -19.98 5.76
CA VAL A 86 -34.89 -19.71 4.35
C VAL A 86 -34.59 -18.25 4.01
N GLN A 87 -34.98 -17.30 4.86
CA GLN A 87 -34.66 -15.88 4.67
C GLN A 87 -33.14 -15.64 4.70
N HIS A 88 -32.41 -16.28 5.61
CA HIS A 88 -30.95 -16.19 5.68
C HIS A 88 -30.28 -16.69 4.39
N ILE A 89 -30.66 -17.88 3.90
CA ILE A 89 -30.15 -18.43 2.63
C ILE A 89 -30.49 -17.51 1.44
N VAL A 90 -31.71 -16.96 1.39
CA VAL A 90 -32.11 -16.02 0.33
C VAL A 90 -31.28 -14.73 0.37
N THR A 91 -31.03 -14.16 1.56
CA THR A 91 -30.16 -12.97 1.69
C THR A 91 -28.69 -13.26 1.35
N GLU A 92 -28.12 -14.36 1.85
CA GLU A 92 -26.72 -14.71 1.57
C GLU A 92 -26.48 -15.00 0.09
N THR A 93 -27.42 -15.70 -0.56
CA THR A 93 -27.34 -15.98 -2.01
C THR A 93 -27.54 -14.71 -2.84
N HIS A 94 -28.47 -13.83 -2.46
CA HIS A 94 -28.63 -12.51 -3.08
C HIS A 94 -27.35 -11.67 -2.99
N ASP A 95 -26.74 -11.61 -1.82
CA ASP A 95 -25.55 -10.79 -1.58
C ASP A 95 -24.32 -11.36 -2.30
N LYS A 96 -24.16 -12.69 -2.35
CA LYS A 96 -23.17 -13.34 -3.24
C LYS A 96 -23.40 -12.95 -4.71
N ILE A 97 -24.64 -13.00 -5.20
CA ILE A 97 -24.96 -12.61 -6.58
C ILE A 97 -24.62 -11.13 -6.83
N MET A 98 -24.88 -10.23 -5.88
CA MET A 98 -24.53 -8.81 -6.01
C MET A 98 -23.01 -8.58 -5.96
N GLN A 99 -22.27 -9.30 -5.12
CA GLN A 99 -20.80 -9.27 -5.11
C GLN A 99 -20.20 -9.78 -6.43
N TYR A 100 -20.73 -10.86 -7.01
CA TYR A 100 -20.29 -11.35 -8.32
C TYR A 100 -20.62 -10.36 -9.43
N LYS A 101 -21.80 -9.72 -9.42
CA LYS A 101 -22.16 -8.66 -10.37
C LYS A 101 -21.22 -7.46 -10.27
N SER A 102 -20.90 -6.98 -9.06
CA SER A 102 -19.94 -5.89 -8.85
C SER A 102 -18.58 -6.26 -9.44
N LYS A 103 -18.03 -7.43 -9.06
CA LYS A 103 -16.74 -7.91 -9.56
C LYS A 103 -16.71 -8.04 -11.09
N MET A 104 -17.80 -8.46 -11.72
CA MET A 104 -17.90 -8.48 -13.19
C MET A 104 -17.90 -7.09 -13.81
N VAL A 105 -18.55 -6.10 -13.20
CA VAL A 105 -18.50 -4.70 -13.67
C VAL A 105 -17.08 -4.15 -13.52
N ASP A 106 -16.43 -4.37 -12.37
CA ASP A 106 -15.05 -3.98 -12.10
C ASP A 106 -14.08 -4.61 -13.11
N GLU A 107 -14.28 -5.89 -13.47
CA GLU A 107 -13.47 -6.60 -14.48
C GLU A 107 -13.65 -6.00 -15.89
N VAL A 108 -14.87 -5.62 -16.28
CA VAL A 108 -15.13 -4.99 -17.58
C VAL A 108 -14.59 -3.56 -17.62
N ASP A 109 -14.67 -2.80 -16.52
CA ASP A 109 -14.06 -1.48 -16.39
C ASP A 109 -12.52 -1.56 -16.44
N LEU A 110 -11.93 -2.56 -15.78
CA LEU A 110 -10.48 -2.83 -15.85
C LEU A 110 -10.05 -3.20 -17.27
N LYS A 111 -10.81 -4.04 -17.98
CA LYS A 111 -10.56 -4.38 -19.40
C LYS A 111 -10.64 -3.15 -20.31
N ARG A 112 -11.64 -2.28 -20.14
CA ARG A 112 -11.73 -1.01 -20.88
C ARG A 112 -10.55 -0.07 -20.58
N ARG A 113 -10.09 -0.04 -19.32
CA ARG A 113 -8.91 0.76 -18.93
C ARG A 113 -7.60 0.20 -19.49
N LEU A 114 -7.45 -1.13 -19.54
CA LEU A 114 -6.30 -1.80 -20.17
C LEU A 114 -6.27 -1.49 -21.67
N GLN A 115 -7.39 -1.65 -22.39
CA GLN A 115 -7.49 -1.30 -23.81
C GLN A 115 -7.12 0.16 -24.09
N SER A 116 -7.64 1.10 -23.30
CA SER A 116 -7.28 2.52 -23.44
C SER A 116 -5.80 2.81 -23.16
N LEU A 117 -5.16 2.05 -22.25
CA LEU A 117 -3.72 2.15 -22.00
C LEU A 117 -2.91 1.54 -23.16
N GLU A 118 -3.31 0.38 -23.66
CA GLU A 118 -2.72 -0.30 -24.82
C GLU A 118 -2.76 0.62 -26.06
N GLU A 119 -3.93 1.17 -26.41
CA GLU A 119 -4.09 2.16 -27.48
C GLU A 119 -3.18 3.39 -27.29
N SER A 120 -3.06 3.89 -26.05
CA SER A 120 -2.21 5.05 -25.76
C SER A 120 -0.71 4.76 -25.90
N VAL A 121 -0.29 3.52 -25.62
CA VAL A 121 1.09 3.04 -25.79
C VAL A 121 1.39 2.81 -27.26
N GLU A 122 0.49 2.16 -28.01
CA GLU A 122 0.62 1.98 -29.46
C GLU A 122 0.72 3.33 -30.20
N LEU A 123 -0.07 4.33 -29.78
CA LEU A 123 0.00 5.68 -30.32
C LEU A 123 1.35 6.35 -30.01
N HIS A 124 1.85 6.25 -28.76
CA HIS A 124 3.18 6.76 -28.41
C HIS A 124 4.30 6.07 -29.19
N GLU A 125 4.23 4.75 -29.38
CA GLU A 125 5.19 4.05 -30.23
C GLU A 125 5.09 4.48 -31.69
N HIS A 126 3.89 4.70 -32.22
CA HIS A 126 3.71 5.22 -33.58
C HIS A 126 4.32 6.61 -33.74
N MET A 127 4.03 7.53 -32.83
CA MET A 127 4.64 8.88 -32.81
C MET A 127 6.17 8.82 -32.66
N LYS A 128 6.70 7.91 -31.83
CA LYS A 128 8.15 7.69 -31.70
C LYS A 128 8.77 7.17 -33.00
N ARG A 129 8.15 6.17 -33.66
CA ARG A 129 8.61 5.63 -34.95
C ARG A 129 8.57 6.71 -36.04
N GLN A 130 7.52 7.53 -36.07
CA GLN A 130 7.42 8.67 -36.99
C GLN A 130 8.52 9.71 -36.73
N ALA A 131 8.74 10.14 -35.49
CA ALA A 131 9.78 11.12 -35.15
C ALA A 131 11.20 10.61 -35.46
N LEU A 132 11.47 9.32 -35.27
CA LEU A 132 12.74 8.69 -35.67
C LEU A 132 12.90 8.68 -37.20
N ALA A 133 11.87 8.31 -37.95
CA ALA A 133 11.90 8.34 -39.41
C ALA A 133 12.07 9.77 -39.97
N GLU A 134 11.41 10.77 -39.37
CA GLU A 134 11.59 12.18 -39.73
C GLU A 134 13.01 12.68 -39.44
N PHE A 135 13.62 12.22 -38.34
CA PHE A 135 15.01 12.52 -38.00
C PHE A 135 16.01 11.85 -38.95
N GLU A 136 15.81 10.57 -39.30
CA GLU A 136 16.61 9.86 -40.31
C GLU A 136 16.51 10.55 -41.69
N MET A 137 15.30 10.91 -42.12
CA MET A 137 15.06 11.66 -43.35
C MET A 137 15.63 13.09 -43.33
N TYR A 138 15.74 13.73 -42.16
CA TYR A 138 16.44 15.01 -42.02
C TYR A 138 17.96 14.82 -42.13
N ARG A 139 18.51 13.83 -41.41
CA ARG A 139 19.92 13.48 -41.46
C ARG A 139 20.37 13.14 -42.87
N GLN A 140 19.64 12.29 -43.58
CA GLN A 140 19.99 11.92 -44.96
C GLN A 140 19.98 13.15 -45.89
N ARG A 141 19.01 14.06 -45.75
CA ARG A 141 19.00 15.32 -46.53
C ARG A 141 20.19 16.23 -46.21
N MET A 142 20.67 16.24 -44.96
CA MET A 142 21.90 16.97 -44.59
C MET A 142 23.15 16.33 -45.22
N GLU A 143 23.25 15.00 -45.18
CA GLU A 143 24.35 14.23 -45.81
C GLU A 143 24.35 14.43 -47.35
N ASP A 144 23.19 14.33 -48.01
CA ASP A 144 23.03 14.60 -49.44
C ASP A 144 23.38 16.06 -49.80
N SER A 145 22.92 17.03 -49.00
CA SER A 145 23.21 18.45 -49.22
C SER A 145 24.71 18.74 -49.08
N GLN A 146 25.38 18.14 -48.10
CA GLN A 146 26.82 18.23 -47.93
C GLN A 146 27.57 17.61 -49.12
N LEU A 147 27.20 16.41 -49.56
CA LEU A 147 27.77 15.78 -50.75
C LEU A 147 27.59 16.66 -52.00
N CYS A 148 26.43 17.29 -52.17
CA CYS A 148 26.20 18.24 -53.27
C CYS A 148 27.08 19.49 -53.18
N THR A 149 27.31 20.07 -51.99
CA THR A 149 28.20 21.24 -51.87
C THR A 149 29.66 20.84 -52.08
N GLU A 150 30.13 19.72 -51.52
CA GLU A 150 31.47 19.16 -51.76
C GLU A 150 31.72 18.86 -53.24
N ALA A 151 30.73 18.28 -53.94
CA ALA A 151 30.77 18.07 -55.38
C ALA A 151 30.86 19.39 -56.17
N GLN A 152 30.15 20.44 -55.75
CA GLN A 152 30.26 21.76 -56.38
C GLN A 152 31.60 22.44 -56.11
N HIS A 153 32.16 22.30 -54.90
CA HIS A 153 33.47 22.86 -54.55
C HIS A 153 34.58 22.18 -55.36
N THR A 154 34.59 20.84 -55.41
CA THR A 154 35.53 20.07 -56.24
C THR A 154 35.35 20.39 -57.73
N GLN A 155 34.12 20.50 -58.24
CA GLN A 155 33.86 20.90 -59.63
C GLN A 155 34.38 22.31 -59.95
N ARG A 156 34.20 23.29 -59.05
CA ARG A 156 34.75 24.66 -59.21
C ARG A 156 36.28 24.65 -59.26
N VAL A 157 36.92 23.90 -58.36
CA VAL A 157 38.39 23.73 -58.35
C VAL A 157 38.87 23.09 -59.66
N VAL A 158 38.17 22.06 -60.16
CA VAL A 158 38.51 21.41 -61.45
C VAL A 158 38.32 22.35 -62.64
N SER A 159 37.25 23.17 -62.67
CA SER A 159 37.05 24.18 -63.73
C SER A 159 38.16 25.21 -63.72
N MET A 160 38.46 25.80 -62.56
CA MET A 160 39.55 26.79 -62.43
C MET A 160 40.92 26.19 -62.79
N SER A 161 41.20 24.96 -62.36
CA SER A 161 42.42 24.24 -62.72
C SER A 161 42.54 24.05 -64.24
N ARG A 162 41.43 23.71 -64.90
CA ARG A 162 41.37 23.55 -66.35
C ARG A 162 41.53 24.88 -67.09
N GLU A 163 40.89 25.95 -66.62
CA GLU A 163 41.02 27.31 -67.19
C GLU A 163 42.46 27.83 -67.08
N VAL A 164 43.14 27.56 -65.95
CA VAL A 164 44.57 27.86 -65.77
C VAL A 164 45.46 27.02 -66.71
N GLU A 165 45.16 25.74 -66.89
CA GLU A 165 45.89 24.85 -67.80
C GLU A 165 45.71 25.26 -69.28
N GLU A 166 44.49 25.63 -69.69
CA GLU A 166 44.17 26.14 -71.02
C GLU A 166 44.87 27.50 -71.26
N MET A 167 44.86 28.43 -70.29
CA MET A 167 45.65 29.66 -70.37
C MET A 167 47.15 29.38 -70.48
N ARG A 168 47.71 28.44 -69.72
CA ARG A 168 49.15 28.09 -69.82
C ARG A 168 49.48 27.55 -71.21
N ARG A 169 48.65 26.66 -71.75
CA ARG A 169 48.80 26.12 -73.11
C ARG A 169 48.76 27.22 -74.17
N ASP A 170 47.84 28.17 -74.06
CA ASP A 170 47.71 29.29 -74.99
C ASP A 170 48.92 30.26 -74.88
N PHE A 171 49.50 30.44 -73.69
CA PHE A 171 50.79 31.15 -73.53
C PHE A 171 51.96 30.38 -74.15
N GLU A 172 52.04 29.05 -73.95
CA GLU A 172 53.06 28.20 -74.60
C GLU A 172 52.95 28.24 -76.14
N GLU A 173 51.72 28.30 -76.68
CA GLU A 173 51.49 28.44 -78.12
C GLU A 173 51.83 29.83 -78.66
N LYS A 174 51.53 30.90 -77.91
CA LYS A 174 52.01 32.26 -78.22
C LYS A 174 53.53 32.36 -78.19
N LEU A 175 54.21 31.74 -77.23
CA LEU A 175 55.67 31.65 -77.19
C LEU A 175 56.23 30.86 -78.39
N ARG A 176 55.60 29.74 -78.76
CA ARG A 176 55.99 28.91 -79.90
C ARG A 176 55.83 29.65 -81.24
N SER A 177 54.71 30.33 -81.45
CA SER A 177 54.44 31.13 -82.65
C SER A 177 55.31 32.39 -82.71
N PHE A 178 55.59 33.04 -81.58
CA PHE A 178 56.58 34.13 -81.50
C PHE A 178 57.98 33.65 -81.90
N GLY A 179 58.41 32.49 -81.38
CA GLY A 179 59.70 31.87 -81.76
C GLY A 179 59.77 31.50 -83.25
N GLN A 180 58.67 31.02 -83.83
CA GLN A 180 58.57 30.78 -85.28
C GLN A 180 58.63 32.08 -86.09
N ALA A 181 57.93 33.13 -85.67
CA ALA A 181 57.96 34.44 -86.32
C ALA A 181 59.36 35.09 -86.24
N GLN A 182 60.07 34.95 -85.11
CA GLN A 182 61.46 35.38 -84.96
C GLN A 182 62.38 34.62 -85.92
N ALA A 183 62.25 33.29 -86.00
CA ALA A 183 63.04 32.47 -86.91
C ALA A 183 62.78 32.81 -88.40
N GLN A 184 61.52 33.11 -88.75
CA GLN A 184 61.14 33.55 -90.08
C GLN A 184 61.72 34.93 -90.41
N PHE A 185 61.63 35.89 -89.49
CA PHE A 185 62.25 37.21 -89.65
C PHE A 185 63.78 37.14 -89.81
N GLU A 186 64.45 36.26 -89.06
CA GLU A 186 65.87 35.99 -89.28
C GLU A 186 66.18 35.35 -90.64
N GLN A 187 65.32 34.45 -91.12
CA GLN A 187 65.46 33.86 -92.46
C GLN A 187 65.27 34.91 -93.56
N ASP A 188 64.24 35.74 -93.46
CA ASP A 188 63.92 36.73 -94.48
C ASP A 188 64.95 37.87 -94.48
N LYS A 189 65.49 38.25 -93.31
CA LYS A 189 66.68 39.12 -93.21
C LYS A 189 67.90 38.54 -93.95
N ARG A 190 68.15 37.23 -93.84
CA ARG A 190 69.25 36.56 -94.58
C ARG A 190 68.98 36.56 -96.08
N ARG A 191 67.75 36.24 -96.51
CA ARG A 191 67.32 36.29 -97.92
C ARG A 191 67.50 37.68 -98.53
N ALA A 192 67.00 38.73 -97.89
CA ALA A 192 67.11 40.11 -98.37
C ALA A 192 68.58 40.55 -98.53
N ILE A 193 69.48 40.11 -97.64
CA ILE A 193 70.92 40.37 -97.76
C ILE A 193 71.51 39.64 -98.99
N ASP A 194 71.11 38.40 -99.26
CA ASP A 194 71.60 37.63 -100.40
C ASP A 194 71.01 38.08 -101.74
N GLU A 195 69.76 38.56 -101.74
CA GLU A 195 69.11 39.23 -102.88
C GLU A 195 69.79 40.56 -103.21
N LEU A 196 70.09 41.41 -102.22
CA LEU A 196 70.83 42.66 -102.43
C LEU A 196 72.23 42.41 -103.02
N ARG A 197 72.91 41.34 -102.56
CA ARG A 197 74.17 40.84 -103.14
C ARG A 197 74.02 40.30 -104.56
N ALA A 198 72.84 39.84 -104.97
CA ALA A 198 72.56 39.38 -106.32
C ALA A 198 72.28 40.56 -107.27
N ALA A 199 71.40 41.48 -106.86
CA ALA A 199 71.07 42.69 -107.63
C ALA A 199 72.31 43.53 -107.96
N HIS A 200 73.17 43.80 -106.97
CA HIS A 200 74.41 44.55 -107.18
C HIS A 200 75.38 43.85 -108.17
N ARG A 201 75.36 42.51 -108.25
CA ARG A 201 76.15 41.77 -109.26
C ARG A 201 75.57 41.90 -110.67
N GLN A 202 74.27 42.13 -110.82
CA GLN A 202 73.62 42.38 -112.12
C GLN A 202 73.85 43.83 -112.59
N GLU A 203 73.70 44.82 -111.72
CA GLU A 203 73.94 46.25 -112.06
C GLU A 203 75.35 46.47 -112.63
N VAL A 204 76.37 45.83 -112.05
CA VAL A 204 77.76 45.89 -112.54
C VAL A 204 77.93 45.25 -113.92
N GLN A 205 77.13 44.23 -114.26
CA GLN A 205 77.14 43.62 -115.60
C GLN A 205 76.39 44.49 -116.63
N GLU A 206 75.29 45.12 -116.22
CA GLU A 206 74.51 46.01 -117.08
C GLU A 206 75.25 47.31 -117.41
N LEU A 207 76.01 47.88 -116.45
CA LEU A 207 76.87 49.06 -116.69
C LEU A 207 77.98 48.77 -117.73
N LEU A 208 78.51 47.55 -117.76
CA LEU A 208 79.47 47.12 -118.79
C LEU A 208 78.80 46.98 -120.17
N HIS A 209 77.52 46.59 -120.21
CA HIS A 209 76.75 46.46 -121.46
C HIS A 209 76.26 47.81 -121.99
N SER A 210 75.89 48.75 -121.11
CA SER A 210 75.38 50.07 -121.48
C SER A 210 76.46 50.97 -122.10
N GLN A 211 77.72 50.85 -121.66
CA GLN A 211 78.83 51.62 -122.22
C GLN A 211 79.19 51.21 -123.66
N GLN A 212 78.86 49.98 -124.07
CA GLN A 212 79.19 49.46 -125.40
C GLN A 212 78.22 49.93 -126.51
N ASN A 213 76.99 50.34 -126.15
CA ASN A 213 75.91 50.66 -127.10
C ASN A 213 75.68 52.17 -127.33
N GLN A 214 76.55 53.05 -126.81
CA GLN A 214 76.43 54.51 -126.95
C GLN A 214 77.43 55.11 -127.95
N SER A 215 77.63 54.43 -129.09
CA SER A 215 78.35 55.01 -130.24
C SER A 215 77.52 54.85 -131.52
N ALA A 216 77.57 55.90 -132.35
CA ALA A 216 76.87 56.09 -133.63
C ALA A 216 75.38 56.53 -133.59
N ASN A 217 75.22 57.79 -134.01
CA ASN A 217 74.12 58.33 -134.83
C ASN A 217 72.99 59.11 -134.15
N SER A 218 73.31 60.39 -133.99
CA SER A 218 72.46 61.55 -133.82
C SER A 218 71.56 61.90 -135.02
N THR A 219 70.66 62.86 -134.79
CA THR A 219 70.22 63.92 -135.73
C THR A 219 69.38 63.54 -136.95
N VAL A 220 68.05 63.57 -136.78
CA VAL A 220 67.13 64.32 -137.67
C VAL A 220 66.09 65.02 -136.79
N ASP A 221 66.53 66.10 -136.13
CA ASP A 221 65.69 66.96 -135.29
C ASP A 221 65.25 68.21 -136.08
N GLN A 222 63.94 68.52 -136.05
CA GLN A 222 63.42 69.79 -135.50
C GLN A 222 61.89 69.92 -135.66
N GLU A 223 61.26 69.25 -136.64
CA GLU A 223 59.78 69.24 -136.75
C GLU A 223 59.13 68.18 -135.87
N LYS A 224 59.68 66.97 -135.82
CA LYS A 224 59.24 65.94 -134.87
C LYS A 224 59.35 66.38 -133.41
N LEU A 225 60.29 67.28 -133.09
CA LEU A 225 60.47 67.79 -131.74
C LEU A 225 59.26 68.60 -131.25
N ALA A 226 58.55 69.31 -132.13
CA ALA A 226 57.36 70.07 -131.74
C ALA A 226 56.11 69.19 -131.53
N GLU A 227 55.96 68.13 -132.34
CA GLU A 227 54.91 67.13 -132.12
C GLU A 227 55.22 66.22 -130.94
N LEU A 228 56.50 65.84 -130.74
CA LEU A 228 56.96 65.14 -129.54
C LEU A 228 56.74 66.00 -128.30
N HIS A 229 57.13 67.28 -128.27
CA HIS A 229 56.85 68.14 -127.11
C HIS A 229 55.34 68.28 -126.83
N ARG A 230 54.46 68.27 -127.85
CA ARG A 230 53.01 68.25 -127.62
C ARG A 230 52.55 66.91 -127.04
N ALA A 231 52.96 65.80 -127.66
CA ALA A 231 52.62 64.45 -127.22
C ALA A 231 53.24 64.09 -125.85
N GLU A 232 54.39 64.68 -125.50
CA GLU A 232 55.09 64.52 -124.23
C GLU A 232 54.46 65.39 -123.15
N VAL A 233 53.99 66.60 -123.46
CA VAL A 233 53.13 67.38 -122.55
C VAL A 233 51.79 66.68 -122.33
N GLU A 234 51.17 66.12 -123.37
CA GLU A 234 49.95 65.31 -123.26
C GLU A 234 50.19 64.03 -122.42
N ALA A 235 51.27 63.29 -122.68
CA ALA A 235 51.64 62.12 -121.89
C ALA A 235 52.02 62.45 -120.44
N LEU A 236 52.66 63.60 -120.18
CA LEU A 236 52.93 64.08 -118.83
C LEU A 236 51.65 64.53 -118.12
N MET A 237 50.69 65.14 -118.82
CA MET A 237 49.36 65.43 -118.27
C MET A 237 48.60 64.15 -117.94
N GLU A 238 48.55 63.17 -118.86
CA GLU A 238 47.98 61.85 -118.58
C GLU A 238 48.69 61.17 -117.39
N ARG A 239 50.02 61.25 -117.30
CA ARG A 239 50.79 60.69 -116.19
C ARG A 239 50.48 61.38 -114.85
N VAL A 240 50.30 62.69 -114.84
CA VAL A 240 49.85 63.45 -113.66
C VAL A 240 48.39 63.12 -113.31
N GLU A 241 47.52 62.91 -114.29
CA GLU A 241 46.16 62.42 -114.06
C GLU A 241 46.14 60.98 -113.51
N GLU A 242 46.97 60.07 -114.00
CA GLU A 242 47.14 58.72 -113.46
C GLU A 242 47.65 58.76 -112.02
N LEU A 243 48.67 59.58 -111.74
CA LEU A 243 49.24 59.73 -110.40
C LEU A 243 48.27 60.40 -109.42
N THR A 244 47.46 61.37 -109.86
CA THR A 244 46.42 61.97 -109.01
C THR A 244 45.26 61.01 -108.76
N LYS A 245 44.77 60.28 -109.78
CA LYS A 245 43.79 59.20 -109.62
C LYS A 245 44.31 58.08 -108.71
N GLY A 246 45.59 57.73 -108.84
CA GLY A 246 46.29 56.76 -107.99
C GLY A 246 46.42 57.23 -106.54
N LYS A 247 46.80 58.50 -106.33
CA LYS A 247 46.84 59.12 -104.99
C LYS A 247 45.48 59.13 -104.32
N VAL A 248 44.41 59.49 -105.04
CA VAL A 248 43.03 59.48 -104.50
C VAL A 248 42.63 58.07 -104.09
N ARG A 249 42.79 57.07 -104.97
CA ARG A 249 42.51 55.66 -104.64
C ARG A 249 43.32 55.18 -103.43
N LEU A 250 44.59 55.55 -103.33
CA LEU A 250 45.44 55.17 -102.20
C LEU A 250 44.96 55.81 -100.88
N VAL A 251 44.52 57.07 -100.92
CA VAL A 251 43.90 57.75 -99.77
C VAL A 251 42.58 57.05 -99.38
N GLU A 252 41.66 56.82 -100.33
CA GLU A 252 40.40 56.10 -100.11
C GLU A 252 40.63 54.70 -99.53
N GLU A 253 41.66 53.97 -100.02
CA GLU A 253 42.04 52.67 -99.49
C GLU A 253 42.58 52.74 -98.05
N TYR A 254 43.41 53.74 -97.72
CA TYR A 254 43.92 53.91 -96.35
C TYR A 254 42.83 54.39 -95.40
N GLU A 255 41.95 55.30 -95.84
CA GLU A 255 40.77 55.72 -95.09
C GLU A 255 39.85 54.54 -94.82
N ALA A 256 39.53 53.71 -95.81
CA ALA A 256 38.72 52.50 -95.65
C ALA A 256 39.39 51.44 -94.76
N LYS A 257 40.72 51.32 -94.78
CA LYS A 257 41.48 50.47 -93.83
C LYS A 257 41.39 51.03 -92.41
N LEU A 258 41.47 52.34 -92.24
CA LEU A 258 41.34 53.04 -90.96
C LEU A 258 39.92 52.91 -90.38
N THR A 259 38.86 53.12 -91.18
CA THR A 259 37.46 52.95 -90.71
C THR A 259 37.18 51.50 -90.32
N LYS A 260 37.71 50.53 -91.06
CA LYS A 260 37.61 49.11 -90.69
C LYS A 260 38.30 48.84 -89.36
N ALA A 261 39.54 49.31 -89.17
CA ALA A 261 40.28 49.15 -87.91
C ALA A 261 39.55 49.80 -86.73
N GLN A 262 39.07 51.04 -86.87
CA GLN A 262 38.23 51.72 -85.88
C GLN A 262 37.00 50.89 -85.52
N GLY A 263 36.25 50.40 -86.51
CA GLY A 263 35.08 49.55 -86.28
C GLY A 263 35.41 48.18 -85.67
N TYR A 264 36.64 47.65 -85.78
CA TYR A 264 37.06 46.47 -85.01
C TYR A 264 37.25 46.84 -83.53
N TYR A 265 38.01 47.89 -83.24
CA TYR A 265 38.24 48.35 -81.86
C TYR A 265 36.95 48.77 -81.15
N GLU A 266 36.01 49.42 -81.83
CA GLU A 266 34.70 49.78 -81.27
C GLU A 266 33.87 48.54 -80.91
N ARG A 267 33.80 47.53 -81.79
CA ARG A 267 33.10 46.27 -81.50
C ARG A 267 33.75 45.49 -80.38
N GLU A 268 35.07 45.50 -80.28
CA GLU A 268 35.82 44.85 -79.21
C GLU A 268 35.62 45.56 -77.85
N LEU A 269 35.62 46.90 -77.85
CA LEU A 269 35.22 47.72 -76.69
C LEU A 269 33.76 47.47 -76.26
N GLU A 270 32.83 47.37 -77.21
CA GLU A 270 31.45 47.00 -76.90
C GLU A 270 31.32 45.58 -76.35
N ALA A 271 32.07 44.61 -76.90
CA ALA A 271 32.09 43.24 -76.39
C ALA A 271 32.61 43.22 -74.93
N MET A 272 33.69 43.94 -74.64
CA MET A 272 34.21 44.13 -73.28
C MET A 272 33.21 44.81 -72.34
N ARG A 273 32.47 45.82 -72.80
CA ARG A 273 31.40 46.45 -72.01
C ARG A 273 30.25 45.49 -71.72
N ARG A 274 29.83 44.68 -72.70
CA ARG A 274 28.77 43.67 -72.54
C ARG A 274 29.19 42.55 -71.58
N THR A 275 30.44 42.08 -71.63
CA THR A 275 30.94 41.09 -70.67
C THR A 275 31.06 41.66 -69.25
N GLN A 276 31.53 42.91 -69.10
CA GLN A 276 31.53 43.62 -67.80
C GLN A 276 30.12 43.85 -67.24
N GLN A 277 29.12 44.16 -68.09
CA GLN A 277 27.72 44.26 -67.67
C GLN A 277 27.19 42.91 -67.18
N LEU A 278 27.42 41.83 -67.94
CA LEU A 278 27.00 40.48 -67.57
C LEU A 278 27.67 39.97 -66.27
N THR A 279 28.94 40.30 -66.00
CA THR A 279 29.58 39.94 -64.73
C THR A 279 29.03 40.76 -63.56
N ALA A 280 28.77 42.06 -63.76
CA ALA A 280 28.12 42.89 -62.75
C ALA A 280 26.69 42.42 -62.43
N GLU A 281 25.89 42.06 -63.45
CA GLU A 281 24.54 41.50 -63.27
C GLU A 281 24.56 40.16 -62.52
N LYS A 282 25.48 39.25 -62.86
CA LYS A 282 25.68 37.99 -62.14
C LYS A 282 26.08 38.21 -60.68
N LEU A 283 26.96 39.17 -60.40
CA LEU A 283 27.34 39.54 -59.03
C LEU A 283 26.17 40.12 -58.24
N LEU A 284 25.34 40.96 -58.87
CA LEU A 284 24.12 41.49 -58.26
C LEU A 284 23.07 40.41 -58.00
N ALA A 285 22.91 39.44 -58.90
CA ALA A 285 22.04 38.29 -58.68
C ALA A 285 22.53 37.44 -57.49
N TRP A 286 23.84 37.16 -57.41
CA TRP A 286 24.44 36.42 -56.30
C TRP A 286 24.24 37.16 -54.96
N LYS A 287 24.46 38.47 -54.91
CA LYS A 287 24.22 39.30 -53.71
C LYS A 287 22.74 39.30 -53.27
N ARG A 288 21.78 39.20 -54.19
CA ARG A 288 20.36 39.03 -53.83
C ARG A 288 20.13 37.67 -53.16
N THR A 289 20.63 36.59 -53.76
CA THR A 289 20.49 35.23 -53.18
C THR A 289 21.21 35.11 -51.83
N GLU A 290 22.35 35.77 -51.63
CA GLU A 290 23.05 35.84 -50.34
C GLU A 290 22.20 36.52 -49.26
N VAL A 291 21.51 37.63 -49.59
CA VAL A 291 20.61 38.34 -48.69
C VAL A 291 19.32 37.55 -48.42
N GLU A 292 18.80 36.82 -49.40
CA GLU A 292 17.65 35.94 -49.23
C GLU A 292 17.98 34.77 -48.30
N LEU A 293 19.09 34.07 -48.51
CA LEU A 293 19.59 33.02 -47.62
C LEU A 293 19.80 33.53 -46.18
N ARG A 294 20.41 34.72 -46.01
CA ARG A 294 20.56 35.32 -44.66
C ARG A 294 19.21 35.55 -43.97
N LYS A 295 18.18 35.98 -44.70
CA LYS A 295 16.82 36.16 -44.15
C LYS A 295 16.19 34.82 -43.78
N GLU A 296 16.35 33.80 -44.62
CA GLU A 296 15.85 32.44 -44.33
C GLU A 296 16.50 31.86 -43.09
N PHE A 297 17.83 31.96 -42.96
CA PHE A 297 18.55 31.57 -41.73
C PHE A 297 18.04 32.34 -40.51
N GLN A 298 17.85 33.66 -40.60
CA GLN A 298 17.35 34.45 -39.48
C GLN A 298 15.91 34.06 -39.08
N VAL A 299 15.05 33.70 -40.05
CA VAL A 299 13.69 33.21 -39.78
C VAL A 299 13.72 31.81 -39.14
N GLN A 300 14.61 30.92 -39.59
CA GLN A 300 14.82 29.60 -39.01
C GLN A 300 15.37 29.70 -37.58
N GLU A 301 16.38 30.53 -37.35
CA GLU A 301 16.94 30.79 -36.02
C GLU A 301 15.86 31.35 -35.07
N ALA A 302 15.11 32.36 -35.50
CA ALA A 302 13.99 32.89 -34.73
C ALA A 302 12.88 31.84 -34.48
N ALA A 303 12.71 30.85 -35.35
CA ALA A 303 11.79 29.73 -35.12
C ALA A 303 12.33 28.75 -34.06
N LEU A 304 13.62 28.40 -34.12
CA LEU A 304 14.29 27.55 -33.13
C LEU A 304 14.37 28.22 -31.75
N GLN A 305 14.65 29.52 -31.69
CA GLN A 305 14.60 30.29 -30.43
C GLN A 305 13.18 30.28 -29.82
N ARG A 306 12.13 30.38 -30.66
CA ARG A 306 10.73 30.28 -30.21
C ARG A 306 10.35 28.86 -29.74
N THR A 307 10.80 27.80 -30.39
CA THR A 307 10.53 26.42 -29.92
C THR A 307 11.31 26.10 -28.65
N LEU A 308 12.58 26.52 -28.53
CA LEU A 308 13.34 26.44 -27.28
C LEU A 308 12.67 27.21 -26.13
N GLY A 309 12.11 28.39 -26.41
CA GLY A 309 11.32 29.16 -25.43
C GLY A 309 10.09 28.39 -24.93
N LYS A 310 9.34 27.76 -25.84
CA LYS A 310 8.19 26.90 -25.48
C LYS A 310 8.62 25.69 -24.66
N LEU A 311 9.62 24.94 -25.11
CA LEU A 311 10.13 23.75 -24.41
C LEU A 311 10.65 24.07 -23.01
N ARG A 312 11.28 25.24 -22.81
CA ARG A 312 11.68 25.73 -21.48
C ARG A 312 10.48 26.01 -20.57
N ALA A 313 9.44 26.65 -21.09
CA ALA A 313 8.20 26.92 -20.33
C ALA A 313 7.42 25.62 -20.03
N GLU A 314 7.38 24.66 -20.97
CA GLU A 314 6.79 23.35 -20.77
C GLU A 314 7.54 22.52 -19.72
N LEU A 315 8.89 22.55 -19.75
CA LEU A 315 9.73 21.93 -18.74
C LEU A 315 9.52 22.55 -17.35
N GLN A 316 9.48 23.88 -17.25
CA GLN A 316 9.23 24.57 -15.98
C GLN A 316 7.86 24.18 -15.41
N ARG A 317 6.81 24.22 -16.23
CA ARG A 317 5.47 23.83 -15.79
C ARG A 317 5.40 22.35 -15.38
N ALA A 318 6.07 21.45 -16.10
CA ALA A 318 6.18 20.04 -15.70
C ALA A 318 6.95 19.85 -14.37
N GLN A 319 7.95 20.68 -14.09
CA GLN A 319 8.64 20.70 -12.79
C GLN A 319 7.74 21.22 -11.66
N GLU A 320 6.90 22.21 -11.93
CA GLU A 320 5.90 22.75 -11.00
C GLU A 320 4.79 21.72 -10.70
N GLU A 321 4.23 21.08 -11.74
CA GLU A 321 3.27 19.98 -11.62
C GLU A 321 3.85 18.78 -10.82
N ALA A 322 5.12 18.42 -11.08
CA ALA A 322 5.82 17.39 -10.32
C ALA A 322 6.08 17.80 -8.86
N ARG A 323 6.35 19.08 -8.59
CA ARG A 323 6.49 19.62 -7.23
C ARG A 323 5.16 19.57 -6.48
N GLU A 324 4.08 20.06 -7.06
CA GLU A 324 2.74 19.96 -6.47
C GLU A 324 2.36 18.50 -6.18
N SER A 325 2.69 17.59 -7.08
CA SER A 325 2.40 16.16 -6.89
C SER A 325 3.17 15.58 -5.70
N ARG A 326 4.45 15.92 -5.53
CA ARG A 326 5.23 15.57 -4.31
C ARG A 326 4.61 16.20 -3.06
N ASP A 327 4.21 17.47 -3.11
CA ASP A 327 3.61 18.16 -1.96
C ASP A 327 2.25 17.54 -1.57
N LYS A 328 1.44 17.11 -2.54
CA LYS A 328 0.21 16.33 -2.32
C LYS A 328 0.51 14.98 -1.68
N THR A 329 1.49 14.22 -2.20
CA THR A 329 1.93 12.95 -1.61
C THR A 329 2.45 13.11 -0.18
N ASN A 330 3.24 14.15 0.10
CA ASN A 330 3.76 14.44 1.44
C ASN A 330 2.63 14.75 2.44
N ARG A 331 1.58 15.49 2.02
CA ARG A 331 0.39 15.73 2.85
C ARG A 331 -0.40 14.46 3.12
N LEU A 332 -0.59 13.61 2.10
CA LEU A 332 -1.25 12.31 2.26
C LEU A 332 -0.45 11.40 3.19
N GLN A 333 0.87 11.36 3.07
CA GLN A 333 1.75 10.60 3.97
C GLN A 333 1.65 11.10 5.41
N ALA A 334 1.64 12.42 5.65
CA ALA A 334 1.44 12.99 6.98
C ALA A 334 0.04 12.70 7.56
N SER A 335 -1.00 12.70 6.71
CA SER A 335 -2.36 12.30 7.12
C SER A 335 -2.44 10.81 7.45
N LEU A 336 -1.74 9.96 6.70
CA LEU A 336 -1.69 8.52 6.92
C LEU A 336 -0.97 8.19 8.22
N THR A 337 0.23 8.75 8.46
CA THR A 337 0.97 8.52 9.72
C THR A 337 0.22 9.04 10.95
N ASN A 338 -0.54 10.13 10.82
CA ASN A 338 -1.45 10.59 11.87
C ASN A 338 -2.61 9.60 12.12
N ALA A 339 -3.23 9.08 11.04
CA ALA A 339 -4.28 8.07 11.16
C ALA A 339 -3.77 6.75 11.77
N GLU A 340 -2.58 6.29 11.37
CA GLU A 340 -1.88 5.14 11.99
C GLU A 340 -1.61 5.38 13.48
N GLY A 341 -1.23 6.60 13.87
CA GLY A 341 -1.06 6.99 15.27
C GLY A 341 -2.37 6.93 16.06
N ILE A 342 -3.48 7.41 15.47
CA ILE A 342 -4.82 7.31 16.07
C ILE A 342 -5.24 5.85 16.22
N ILE A 343 -5.04 5.01 15.20
CA ILE A 343 -5.38 3.58 15.23
C ILE A 343 -4.57 2.86 16.32
N LYS A 344 -3.26 3.15 16.46
CA LYS A 344 -2.42 2.60 17.54
C LYS A 344 -2.93 2.99 18.93
N ASN A 345 -3.34 4.24 19.12
CA ASN A 345 -3.91 4.70 20.39
C ASN A 345 -5.27 4.03 20.69
N LEU A 346 -6.15 3.88 19.69
CA LEU A 346 -7.42 3.17 19.83
C LEU A 346 -7.22 1.67 20.12
N HIS A 347 -6.21 1.05 19.49
CA HIS A 347 -5.85 -0.34 19.77
C HIS A 347 -5.38 -0.52 21.21
N LYS A 348 -4.52 0.39 21.71
CA LYS A 348 -4.11 0.39 23.12
C LYS A 348 -5.30 0.56 24.08
N GLN A 349 -6.23 1.47 23.77
CA GLN A 349 -7.46 1.64 24.57
C GLN A 349 -8.34 0.39 24.57
N LEU A 350 -8.38 -0.35 23.44
CA LEU A 350 -9.09 -1.62 23.36
C LEU A 350 -8.40 -2.72 24.18
N GLU A 351 -7.06 -2.81 24.15
CA GLU A 351 -6.29 -3.72 25.01
C GLU A 351 -6.51 -3.42 26.50
N GLU A 352 -6.47 -2.13 26.90
CA GLU A 352 -6.76 -1.68 28.26
C GLU A 352 -8.19 -2.08 28.69
N ALA A 353 -9.19 -1.84 27.83
CA ALA A 353 -10.57 -2.22 28.10
C ALA A 353 -10.80 -3.75 28.16
N ILE A 354 -10.04 -4.54 27.40
CA ILE A 354 -10.05 -6.01 27.49
C ILE A 354 -9.47 -6.46 28.83
N GLN A 355 -8.33 -5.90 29.25
CA GLN A 355 -7.71 -6.22 30.55
C GLN A 355 -8.63 -5.84 31.73
N ASP A 356 -9.26 -4.67 31.69
CA ASP A 356 -10.28 -4.29 32.68
C ASP A 356 -11.45 -5.28 32.69
N GLY A 357 -11.91 -5.71 31.51
CA GLY A 357 -12.94 -6.74 31.36
C GLY A 357 -12.55 -8.09 31.98
N GLU A 358 -11.31 -8.54 31.79
CA GLU A 358 -10.76 -9.75 32.40
C GLU A 358 -10.72 -9.65 33.94
N ILE A 359 -10.35 -8.49 34.47
CA ILE A 359 -10.36 -8.20 35.92
C ILE A 359 -11.80 -8.26 36.46
N TRP A 360 -12.77 -7.66 35.77
CA TRP A 360 -14.19 -7.76 36.17
C TRP A 360 -14.73 -9.19 36.12
N VAL A 361 -14.34 -9.99 35.12
CA VAL A 361 -14.70 -11.42 35.05
C VAL A 361 -14.08 -12.22 36.20
N MET A 362 -12.85 -11.89 36.62
CA MET A 362 -12.23 -12.52 37.79
C MET A 362 -12.98 -12.16 39.08
N GLN A 363 -13.28 -10.88 39.30
CA GLN A 363 -14.04 -10.41 40.46
C GLN A 363 -15.45 -11.02 40.51
N LEU A 364 -16.12 -11.15 39.37
CA LEU A 364 -17.42 -11.82 39.29
C LEU A 364 -17.31 -13.27 39.79
N LYS A 365 -16.34 -14.04 39.29
CA LYS A 365 -16.10 -15.43 39.74
C LYS A 365 -15.80 -15.52 41.23
N ASP A 366 -15.00 -14.60 41.78
CA ASP A 366 -14.74 -14.55 43.22
C ASP A 366 -16.04 -14.35 44.02
N THR A 367 -16.91 -13.43 43.58
CA THR A 367 -18.24 -13.24 44.20
C THR A 367 -19.20 -14.42 43.99
N GLU A 368 -19.11 -15.14 42.87
CA GLU A 368 -19.85 -16.39 42.63
C GLU A 368 -19.40 -17.49 43.59
N TYR A 369 -18.08 -17.65 43.82
CA TYR A 369 -17.53 -18.57 44.81
C TYR A 369 -17.94 -18.22 46.24
N GLU A 370 -17.94 -16.93 46.61
CA GLU A 370 -18.44 -16.48 47.93
C GLU A 370 -19.94 -16.76 48.09
N LEU A 371 -20.74 -16.51 47.04
CA LEU A 371 -22.18 -16.78 47.03
C LEU A 371 -22.45 -18.28 47.14
N GLU A 372 -21.74 -19.12 46.39
CA GLU A 372 -21.86 -20.58 46.45
C GLU A 372 -21.46 -21.11 47.84
N GLY A 373 -20.35 -20.62 48.41
CA GLY A 373 -19.98 -20.90 49.79
C GLY A 373 -20.96 -20.38 50.85
N SER A 374 -21.76 -19.34 50.55
CA SER A 374 -22.87 -18.92 51.40
C SER A 374 -24.09 -19.85 51.26
N ARG A 375 -24.40 -20.28 50.04
CA ARG A 375 -25.50 -21.19 49.70
C ARG A 375 -25.28 -22.56 50.36
N ASP A 376 -24.07 -23.08 50.30
CA ASP A 376 -23.72 -24.37 50.91
C ASP A 376 -23.81 -24.31 52.45
N ARG A 377 -23.43 -23.19 53.09
CA ARG A 377 -23.63 -22.97 54.53
C ARG A 377 -25.11 -22.94 54.90
N VAL A 378 -25.96 -22.26 54.11
CA VAL A 378 -27.42 -22.24 54.31
C VAL A 378 -28.00 -23.64 54.11
N GLN A 379 -27.53 -24.39 53.12
CA GLN A 379 -27.97 -25.77 52.86
C GLN A 379 -27.59 -26.71 54.01
N GLN A 380 -26.39 -26.58 54.58
CA GLN A 380 -25.96 -27.32 55.78
C GLN A 380 -26.82 -26.96 57.01
N GLN A 381 -27.16 -25.69 57.20
CA GLN A 381 -28.07 -25.27 58.27
C GLN A 381 -29.49 -25.83 58.06
N ALA A 382 -29.98 -25.86 56.82
CA ALA A 382 -31.28 -26.44 56.49
C ALA A 382 -31.32 -27.95 56.76
N THR A 383 -30.28 -28.71 56.41
CA THR A 383 -30.21 -30.15 56.72
C THR A 383 -30.05 -30.42 58.21
N GLU A 384 -29.30 -29.58 58.95
CA GLU A 384 -29.20 -29.66 60.40
C GLU A 384 -30.55 -29.38 61.09
N ILE A 385 -31.31 -28.38 60.62
CA ILE A 385 -32.67 -28.07 61.10
C ILE A 385 -33.62 -29.25 60.82
N LEU A 386 -33.58 -29.84 59.62
CA LEU A 386 -34.36 -31.03 59.30
C LEU A 386 -34.00 -32.23 60.18
N HIS A 387 -32.71 -32.41 60.48
CA HIS A 387 -32.26 -33.47 61.40
C HIS A 387 -32.75 -33.23 62.83
N LYS A 388 -32.64 -32.00 63.35
CA LYS A 388 -33.18 -31.60 64.67
C LYS A 388 -34.70 -31.74 64.72
N ALA A 389 -35.42 -31.37 63.67
CA ALA A 389 -36.87 -31.56 63.58
C ALA A 389 -37.26 -33.04 63.60
N SER A 390 -36.48 -33.90 62.92
CA SER A 390 -36.66 -35.37 62.97
C SER A 390 -36.40 -35.93 64.37
N GLN A 391 -35.34 -35.48 65.06
CA GLN A 391 -35.06 -35.83 66.46
C GLN A 391 -36.17 -35.37 67.42
N ILE A 392 -36.69 -34.16 67.24
CA ILE A 392 -37.85 -33.65 68.01
C ILE A 392 -39.09 -34.50 67.72
N GLY A 393 -39.33 -34.90 66.47
CA GLY A 393 -40.42 -35.78 66.10
C GLY A 393 -40.33 -37.17 66.74
N SER A 394 -39.14 -37.77 66.82
CA SER A 394 -38.94 -39.05 67.49
C SER A 394 -39.08 -38.95 69.01
N LEU A 395 -38.56 -37.87 69.63
CA LEU A 395 -38.77 -37.56 71.04
C LEU A 395 -40.24 -37.27 71.37
N GLN A 396 -40.99 -36.64 70.47
CA GLN A 396 -42.42 -36.43 70.63
C GLN A 396 -43.19 -37.75 70.51
N ALA A 397 -42.78 -38.65 69.62
CA ALA A 397 -43.36 -39.99 69.51
C ALA A 397 -43.11 -40.84 70.76
N THR A 398 -41.89 -40.83 71.32
CA THR A 398 -41.62 -41.51 72.60
C THR A 398 -42.35 -40.85 73.76
N HIS A 399 -42.42 -39.51 73.82
CA HIS A 399 -43.24 -38.80 74.80
C HIS A 399 -44.71 -39.21 74.74
N MET A 400 -45.34 -39.20 73.55
CA MET A 400 -46.74 -39.62 73.38
C MET A 400 -46.97 -41.09 73.76
N SER A 401 -45.99 -41.96 73.50
CA SER A 401 -46.02 -43.36 73.95
C SER A 401 -45.95 -43.47 75.48
N HIS A 402 -45.01 -42.76 76.12
CA HIS A 402 -44.91 -42.70 77.58
C HIS A 402 -46.17 -42.10 78.22
N GLU A 403 -46.70 -41.02 77.67
CA GLU A 403 -47.94 -40.39 78.11
C GLU A 403 -49.15 -41.34 77.99
N ALA A 404 -49.20 -42.16 76.94
CA ALA A 404 -50.19 -43.22 76.82
C ALA A 404 -50.03 -44.29 77.92
N THR A 405 -48.80 -44.77 78.17
CA THR A 405 -48.56 -45.73 79.26
C THR A 405 -48.85 -45.15 80.65
N ILE A 406 -48.63 -43.84 80.86
CA ILE A 406 -48.99 -43.15 82.10
C ILE A 406 -50.52 -43.11 82.25
N ARG A 407 -51.26 -42.77 81.18
CA ARG A 407 -52.73 -42.81 81.18
C ARG A 407 -53.27 -44.21 81.48
N ASP A 408 -52.67 -45.26 80.93
CA ASP A 408 -53.05 -46.64 81.24
C ASP A 408 -52.77 -47.00 82.72
N LEU A 409 -51.60 -46.61 83.25
CA LEU A 409 -51.25 -46.81 84.67
C LEU A 409 -52.15 -46.00 85.62
N ASP A 410 -52.58 -44.79 85.26
CA ASP A 410 -53.55 -44.00 86.04
C ASP A 410 -54.94 -44.65 86.07
N LEU A 411 -55.35 -45.29 84.97
CA LEU A 411 -56.57 -46.10 84.92
C LEU A 411 -56.45 -47.37 85.80
N GLU A 412 -55.31 -48.06 85.76
CA GLU A 412 -55.02 -49.18 86.66
C GLU A 412 -54.98 -48.75 88.13
N GLN A 413 -54.34 -47.61 88.44
CA GLN A 413 -54.29 -47.05 89.78
C GLN A 413 -55.70 -46.69 90.28
N SER A 414 -56.54 -46.10 89.42
CA SER A 414 -57.93 -45.77 89.74
C SER A 414 -58.76 -47.02 90.02
N ARG A 415 -58.61 -48.08 89.21
CA ARG A 415 -59.24 -49.39 89.42
C ARG A 415 -58.74 -50.09 90.69
N LEU A 416 -57.45 -49.96 91.02
CA LEU A 416 -56.89 -50.49 92.28
C LEU A 416 -57.41 -49.72 93.49
N ARG A 417 -57.54 -48.39 93.42
CA ARG A 417 -58.19 -47.57 94.47
C ARG A 417 -59.64 -47.98 94.68
N GLU A 418 -60.41 -48.19 93.60
CA GLU A 418 -61.79 -48.68 93.69
C GLU A 418 -61.85 -50.08 94.33
N LYS A 419 -60.92 -50.97 94.00
CA LYS A 419 -60.82 -52.29 94.65
C LYS A 419 -60.46 -52.19 96.13
N ILE A 420 -59.58 -51.25 96.52
CA ILE A 420 -59.26 -51.00 97.93
C ILE A 420 -60.49 -50.50 98.68
N LEU A 421 -61.23 -49.52 98.12
CA LEU A 421 -62.48 -49.03 98.71
C LEU A 421 -63.50 -50.16 98.96
N ARG A 422 -63.71 -51.05 97.98
CA ARG A 422 -64.59 -52.22 98.18
C ARG A 422 -64.09 -53.17 99.28
N LEU A 423 -62.78 -53.40 99.38
CA LEU A 423 -62.19 -54.21 100.46
C LEU A 423 -62.28 -53.51 101.82
N GLU A 424 -62.26 -52.18 101.86
CA GLU A 424 -62.48 -51.38 103.07
C GLU A 424 -63.95 -51.44 103.51
N GLU A 425 -64.90 -51.33 102.58
CA GLU A 425 -66.35 -51.53 102.81
C GLU A 425 -66.66 -52.98 103.27
N GLU A 426 -66.06 -53.99 102.64
CA GLU A 426 -66.17 -55.39 103.07
C GLU A 426 -65.59 -55.59 104.48
N ARG A 427 -64.44 -54.98 104.78
CA ARG A 427 -63.82 -55.02 106.12
C ARG A 427 -64.69 -54.32 107.17
N GLU A 428 -65.29 -53.19 106.85
CA GLU A 428 -66.18 -52.46 107.75
C GLU A 428 -67.49 -53.24 108.01
N SER A 429 -68.05 -53.85 106.96
CA SER A 429 -69.19 -54.77 107.07
C SER A 429 -68.89 -55.95 108.01
N LEU A 430 -67.73 -56.61 107.84
CA LEU A 430 -67.27 -57.70 108.71
C LEU A 430 -67.00 -57.24 110.15
N LEU A 431 -66.47 -56.03 110.34
CA LEU A 431 -66.26 -55.45 111.67
C LEU A 431 -67.60 -55.20 112.39
N ASN A 432 -68.56 -54.61 111.70
CA ASN A 432 -69.91 -54.38 112.22
C ASN A 432 -70.62 -55.70 112.55
N GLN A 433 -70.41 -56.74 111.73
CA GLN A 433 -70.94 -58.08 111.99
C GLN A 433 -70.31 -58.71 113.24
N SER A 434 -68.99 -58.56 113.43
CA SER A 434 -68.29 -59.01 114.65
C SER A 434 -68.78 -58.29 115.91
N GLN A 435 -68.97 -56.96 115.83
CA GLN A 435 -69.49 -56.16 116.94
C GLN A 435 -70.91 -56.58 117.32
N ALA A 436 -71.78 -56.83 116.34
CA ALA A 436 -73.13 -57.33 116.58
C ALA A 436 -73.13 -58.71 117.28
N THR A 437 -72.23 -59.62 116.93
CA THR A 437 -72.09 -60.90 117.64
C THR A 437 -71.52 -60.71 119.06
N ASP A 438 -70.55 -59.82 119.26
CA ASP A 438 -70.01 -59.52 120.59
C ASP A 438 -71.08 -58.91 121.52
N GLU A 439 -71.98 -58.07 120.99
CA GLU A 439 -73.09 -57.50 121.76
C GLU A 439 -74.15 -58.55 122.12
N GLN A 440 -74.45 -59.50 121.22
CA GLN A 440 -75.28 -60.66 121.54
C GLN A 440 -74.65 -61.51 122.67
N HIS A 441 -73.34 -61.79 122.60
CA HIS A 441 -72.63 -62.50 123.66
C HIS A 441 -72.64 -61.73 125.00
N LYS A 442 -72.48 -60.40 124.97
CA LYS A 442 -72.57 -59.53 126.16
C LYS A 442 -73.93 -59.60 126.85
N GLN A 443 -75.02 -59.56 126.08
CA GLN A 443 -76.38 -59.70 126.62
C GLN A 443 -76.61 -61.08 127.24
N GLN A 444 -76.00 -62.13 126.66
CA GLN A 444 -76.07 -63.49 127.17
C GLN A 444 -75.30 -63.68 128.49
N VAL A 445 -74.15 -63.01 128.66
CA VAL A 445 -73.40 -62.99 129.93
C VAL A 445 -74.16 -62.25 131.03
N LEU A 446 -74.79 -61.11 130.72
CA LEU A 446 -75.53 -60.31 131.71
C LEU A 446 -76.71 -61.06 132.35
N SER A 447 -77.41 -61.93 131.60
CA SER A 447 -78.49 -62.74 132.18
C SER A 447 -77.97 -63.83 133.13
N LEU A 448 -76.82 -64.43 132.81
CA LEU A 448 -76.14 -65.42 133.66
C LEU A 448 -75.59 -64.80 134.95
N GLU A 449 -75.09 -63.55 134.90
CA GLU A 449 -74.69 -62.85 136.12
C GLU A 449 -75.89 -62.47 137.01
N GLN A 450 -77.10 -62.32 136.46
CA GLN A 450 -78.28 -61.95 137.23
C GLN A 450 -78.77 -63.11 138.10
N SER A 451 -78.85 -64.32 137.55
CA SER A 451 -79.18 -65.53 138.33
C SER A 451 -78.16 -65.84 139.43
N LEU A 452 -76.86 -65.59 139.18
CA LEU A 452 -75.81 -65.85 140.17
C LEU A 452 -75.87 -64.90 141.39
N ARG A 453 -76.45 -63.70 141.23
CA ARG A 453 -76.65 -62.74 142.33
C ARG A 453 -77.78 -63.17 143.28
N GLU A 454 -78.79 -63.89 142.78
CA GLU A 454 -79.93 -64.35 143.58
C GLU A 454 -79.53 -65.50 144.53
N GLU A 455 -78.73 -66.47 144.08
CA GLU A 455 -78.18 -67.50 144.98
C GLU A 455 -77.26 -66.91 146.07
N ARG A 456 -76.41 -65.93 145.70
CA ARG A 456 -75.45 -65.32 146.64
C ARG A 456 -76.14 -64.62 147.81
N GLN A 457 -77.34 -64.08 147.61
CA GLN A 457 -78.14 -63.43 148.66
C GLN A 457 -78.75 -64.43 149.66
N GLY A 458 -78.84 -65.72 149.32
CA GLY A 458 -79.25 -66.79 150.23
C GLY A 458 -78.22 -67.04 151.33
N TYR A 459 -76.94 -67.21 150.94
CA TYR A 459 -75.85 -67.55 151.85
C TYR A 459 -75.47 -66.43 152.85
N GLU A 460 -75.71 -65.16 152.51
CA GLU A 460 -75.43 -64.03 153.40
C GLU A 460 -76.27 -64.02 154.68
N LYS A 461 -77.51 -64.53 154.63
CA LYS A 461 -78.43 -64.56 155.78
C LYS A 461 -78.05 -65.60 156.84
N GLU A 462 -77.32 -66.65 156.47
CA GLU A 462 -76.85 -67.67 157.42
C GLU A 462 -75.55 -67.25 158.11
N LEU A 463 -74.61 -66.64 157.38
CA LEU A 463 -73.35 -66.13 157.93
C LEU A 463 -73.54 -65.03 159.00
N ALA A 464 -74.60 -64.22 158.90
CA ALA A 464 -74.94 -63.21 159.90
C ALA A 464 -75.23 -63.80 161.30
N ARG A 465 -75.74 -65.03 161.40
CA ARG A 465 -76.01 -65.69 162.70
C ARG A 465 -74.75 -66.20 163.41
N LEU A 466 -73.63 -66.39 162.69
CA LEU A 466 -72.38 -66.88 163.26
C LEU A 466 -71.46 -65.75 163.75
N ARG A 467 -71.53 -64.56 163.14
CA ARG A 467 -70.65 -63.42 163.47
C ARG A 467 -70.91 -62.83 164.86
N ALA A 468 -72.17 -62.79 165.31
CA ALA A 468 -72.55 -62.28 166.63
C ALA A 468 -71.96 -63.07 167.83
N LYS A 469 -71.28 -64.21 167.60
CA LYS A 469 -70.59 -64.99 168.64
C LYS A 469 -69.07 -64.76 168.72
N TYR A 470 -68.48 -64.05 167.76
CA TYR A 470 -67.02 -63.83 167.70
C TYR A 470 -66.60 -62.39 168.04
N GLU A 471 -67.53 -61.46 168.15
CA GLU A 471 -67.24 -60.04 168.44
C GLU A 471 -66.86 -59.78 169.92
N GLU A 472 -67.04 -60.74 170.84
CA GLU A 472 -66.56 -60.63 172.23
C GLU A 472 -65.04 -60.86 172.40
N GLU A 473 -64.36 -61.57 171.49
CA GLU A 473 -62.95 -61.97 171.70
C GLU A 473 -61.92 -61.04 171.03
N ALA A 474 -62.35 -60.17 170.11
CA ALA A 474 -61.46 -59.43 169.20
C ALA A 474 -60.68 -58.24 169.80
N VAL A 475 -60.91 -57.87 171.06
CA VAL A 475 -60.35 -56.65 171.69
C VAL A 475 -58.87 -56.81 172.14
N ARG A 476 -58.29 -58.02 172.18
CA ARG A 476 -57.11 -58.30 173.02
C ARG A 476 -55.70 -58.36 172.38
N PHE A 477 -55.48 -58.28 171.06
CA PHE A 477 -54.19 -58.78 170.49
C PHE A 477 -53.51 -58.01 169.32
N LYS A 478 -53.78 -56.71 169.08
CA LYS A 478 -53.33 -56.01 167.84
C LYS A 478 -52.20 -54.97 168.02
N GLU A 479 -50.98 -55.36 168.44
CA GLU A 479 -49.96 -54.35 168.83
C GLU A 479 -48.47 -54.50 168.38
N ALA A 480 -48.10 -55.32 167.38
CA ALA A 480 -46.76 -55.28 166.72
C ALA A 480 -46.78 -55.90 165.30
N GLN A 481 -46.19 -55.41 164.19
CA GLN A 481 -45.09 -54.46 163.85
C GLN A 481 -43.66 -55.08 163.77
N ALA A 482 -42.77 -54.63 162.88
CA ALA A 482 -42.67 -54.87 161.42
C ALA A 482 -41.67 -53.89 160.73
N GLN A 483 -40.55 -54.35 160.13
CA GLN A 483 -39.60 -53.51 159.33
C GLN A 483 -38.48 -54.31 158.58
N ALA A 484 -37.72 -53.61 157.70
CA ALA A 484 -36.49 -53.98 156.90
C ALA A 484 -36.70 -54.55 155.45
N LEU A 485 -36.38 -53.79 154.37
CA LEU A 485 -35.10 -53.61 153.61
C LEU A 485 -34.77 -54.81 152.68
N GLU A 486 -34.51 -54.74 151.35
CA GLU A 486 -33.73 -53.87 150.43
C GLU A 486 -32.19 -54.04 150.47
N GLU A 487 -31.65 -54.89 149.58
CA GLU A 487 -30.26 -54.82 149.06
C GLU A 487 -29.98 -55.87 147.92
N LEU A 488 -28.81 -55.71 147.28
CA LEU A 488 -28.05 -56.67 146.43
C LEU A 488 -28.20 -56.66 144.89
N SER A 489 -27.37 -55.84 144.25
CA SER A 489 -26.99 -55.89 142.83
C SER A 489 -25.81 -56.84 142.54
N GLU A 490 -25.44 -56.94 141.26
CA GLU A 490 -24.16 -57.47 140.71
C GLU A 490 -23.87 -58.99 140.75
N LYS A 491 -24.15 -59.66 139.62
CA LYS A 491 -23.43 -60.77 138.93
C LYS A 491 -24.18 -60.97 137.59
N HIS A 492 -23.59 -61.11 136.40
CA HIS A 492 -22.29 -61.64 136.02
C HIS A 492 -21.75 -61.05 134.70
N ARG A 493 -20.42 -60.98 134.57
CA ARG A 493 -19.66 -60.39 133.43
C ARG A 493 -18.65 -61.42 132.88
N ALA A 494 -19.10 -62.63 132.52
CA ALA A 494 -18.24 -63.61 131.83
C ALA A 494 -19.07 -64.80 131.29
N THR A 495 -19.12 -64.94 129.97
CA THR A 495 -19.03 -66.22 129.21
C THR A 495 -18.90 -65.88 127.72
N GLN A 496 -17.80 -65.24 127.38
CA GLN A 496 -17.30 -65.17 126.01
C GLN A 496 -16.63 -66.51 125.71
N GLU A 497 -17.25 -67.36 124.88
CA GLU A 497 -16.61 -68.18 123.83
C GLU A 497 -17.55 -69.27 123.26
N SER A 498 -17.73 -69.27 121.94
CA SER A 498 -17.88 -70.46 121.10
C SER A 498 -17.72 -70.04 119.64
N ALA A 499 -16.57 -70.36 119.04
CA ALA A 499 -16.22 -69.96 117.69
C ALA A 499 -16.29 -71.12 116.68
N GLN A 500 -16.59 -70.78 115.42
CA GLN A 500 -16.24 -71.48 114.17
C GLN A 500 -16.82 -72.89 113.87
N ASN A 501 -17.51 -73.00 112.71
CA ASN A 501 -17.05 -73.64 111.45
C ASN A 501 -18.26 -73.98 110.52
N ALA A 502 -18.19 -74.11 109.17
CA ALA A 502 -17.09 -74.05 108.19
C ALA A 502 -17.60 -73.66 106.76
N ALA A 503 -16.67 -73.19 105.90
CA ALA A 503 -16.39 -73.52 104.46
C ALA A 503 -17.54 -73.60 103.41
N GLU A 504 -17.39 -73.35 102.10
CA GLU A 504 -16.30 -73.43 101.07
C GLU A 504 -16.58 -72.39 99.94
N LYS A 505 -15.78 -72.08 98.89
CA LYS A 505 -14.36 -72.09 98.48
C LYS A 505 -14.30 -71.42 97.08
N GLU A 506 -13.14 -70.87 96.74
CA GLU A 506 -12.74 -70.36 95.42
C GLU A 506 -12.08 -71.46 94.56
N LYS A 507 -11.99 -71.27 93.22
CA LYS A 507 -10.76 -71.42 92.37
C LYS A 507 -10.83 -72.22 91.04
N ASN A 508 -10.73 -71.44 89.93
CA ASN A 508 -10.03 -71.65 88.63
C ASN A 508 -10.42 -72.70 87.55
N LEU A 509 -10.48 -72.19 86.30
CA LEU A 509 -9.81 -72.55 85.02
C LEU A 509 -10.70 -72.03 83.86
N LEU A 510 -10.28 -71.48 82.71
CA LEU A 510 -9.01 -71.55 81.94
C LEU A 510 -8.88 -70.36 80.93
N MET A 511 -7.66 -70.18 80.40
CA MET A 511 -7.15 -69.44 79.20
C MET A 511 -8.09 -69.23 77.98
N ALA A 512 -7.83 -68.33 76.99
CA ALA A 512 -6.79 -67.30 76.80
C ALA A 512 -7.15 -66.29 75.66
N VAL A 513 -6.36 -65.21 75.62
CA VAL A 513 -6.14 -64.26 74.51
C VAL A 513 -6.01 -64.94 73.13
N SER A 514 -6.82 -64.51 72.14
CA SER A 514 -6.44 -64.41 70.70
C SER A 514 -7.60 -63.90 69.81
N HIS A 515 -7.96 -62.61 69.87
CA HIS A 515 -8.80 -62.00 68.80
C HIS A 515 -8.64 -60.47 68.69
N LEU A 516 -7.43 -60.01 68.36
CA LEU A 516 -7.15 -58.62 67.94
C LEU A 516 -6.27 -58.58 66.68
N GLN A 517 -6.50 -59.51 65.75
CA GLN A 517 -5.69 -59.58 64.51
C GLN A 517 -6.41 -60.22 63.31
N GLU A 518 -7.75 -60.09 63.24
CA GLU A 518 -8.57 -60.68 62.17
C GLU A 518 -9.63 -59.72 61.61
N LEU A 519 -9.38 -58.41 61.71
CA LEU A 519 -10.18 -57.33 61.09
C LEU A 519 -9.32 -56.42 60.18
N VAL A 520 -8.26 -56.99 59.59
CA VAL A 520 -7.33 -56.29 58.66
C VAL A 520 -7.26 -57.02 57.30
N LYS A 521 -7.92 -58.18 57.14
CA LYS A 521 -7.76 -59.08 55.98
C LYS A 521 -8.88 -59.05 54.93
N GLU A 522 -9.65 -57.96 54.86
CA GLU A 522 -10.64 -57.73 53.78
C GLU A 522 -10.33 -56.48 52.93
N GLY A 523 -9.17 -55.83 53.11
CA GLY A 523 -8.79 -54.63 52.34
C GLY A 523 -7.94 -54.86 51.08
N GLU A 524 -7.29 -56.01 50.92
CA GLU A 524 -6.14 -56.16 50.02
C GLU A 524 -6.41 -56.86 48.67
N GLN A 525 -7.67 -56.93 48.21
CA GLN A 525 -8.01 -57.61 46.95
C GLN A 525 -8.88 -56.79 45.99
N ASN A 526 -8.51 -55.53 45.72
CA ASN A 526 -9.09 -54.74 44.61
C ASN A 526 -8.15 -53.68 43.97
N LEU A 527 -6.83 -53.82 44.08
CA LEU A 527 -5.85 -52.90 43.46
C LEU A 527 -5.21 -53.41 42.14
N GLY A 528 -5.70 -54.53 41.59
CA GLY A 528 -5.15 -55.14 40.37
C GLY A 528 -5.54 -54.46 39.04
N SER A 529 -6.69 -53.75 38.99
CA SER A 529 -7.22 -53.16 37.75
C SER A 529 -6.78 -51.70 37.51
N ALA A 530 -6.53 -50.95 38.59
CA ALA A 530 -6.04 -49.57 38.47
C ALA A 530 -4.57 -49.51 38.01
N HIS A 531 -3.75 -50.49 38.41
CA HIS A 531 -2.31 -50.48 38.13
C HIS A 531 -1.99 -50.65 36.63
N SER A 532 -2.71 -51.53 35.92
CA SER A 532 -2.54 -51.70 34.47
C SER A 532 -2.99 -50.47 33.69
N HIS A 533 -4.08 -49.81 34.10
CA HIS A 533 -4.56 -48.60 33.44
C HIS A 533 -3.63 -47.40 33.66
N ILE A 534 -3.06 -47.28 34.88
CA ILE A 534 -2.02 -46.29 35.20
C ILE A 534 -0.73 -46.55 34.42
N SER A 535 -0.33 -47.82 34.22
CA SER A 535 0.80 -48.15 33.34
C SER A 535 0.51 -47.80 31.88
N SER A 536 -0.65 -48.15 31.32
CA SER A 536 -0.97 -47.75 29.94
C SER A 536 -1.04 -46.24 29.76
N LEU A 537 -1.54 -45.50 30.76
CA LEU A 537 -1.56 -44.04 30.74
C LEU A 537 -0.15 -43.45 30.82
N LYS A 538 0.75 -44.02 31.63
CA LYS A 538 2.18 -43.65 31.66
C LYS A 538 2.89 -43.93 30.34
N ASP A 539 2.67 -45.10 29.74
CA ASP A 539 3.25 -45.43 28.42
C ASP A 539 2.76 -44.48 27.32
N THR A 540 1.49 -44.02 27.39
CA THR A 540 0.99 -42.98 26.47
C THR A 540 1.54 -41.59 26.81
N GLN A 541 1.74 -41.26 28.09
CA GLN A 541 2.34 -40.01 28.53
C GLN A 541 3.80 -39.89 28.08
N GLU A 542 4.57 -40.98 28.19
CA GLU A 542 5.97 -41.03 27.75
C GLU A 542 6.09 -40.91 26.23
N LYS A 543 5.23 -41.60 25.47
CA LYS A 543 5.16 -41.45 24.00
C LYS A 543 4.79 -40.02 23.59
N LEU A 544 3.80 -39.41 24.23
CA LEU A 544 3.42 -38.01 23.98
C LEU A 544 4.55 -37.03 24.35
N CYS A 545 5.32 -37.29 25.41
CA CYS A 545 6.54 -36.50 25.70
C CYS A 545 7.60 -36.63 24.61
N ILE A 546 7.85 -37.84 24.10
CA ILE A 546 8.82 -38.08 23.00
C ILE A 546 8.35 -37.41 21.69
N GLU A 547 7.06 -37.46 21.38
CA GLU A 547 6.46 -36.74 20.24
C GLU A 547 6.52 -35.21 20.42
N LEU A 548 6.31 -34.71 21.64
CA LEU A 548 6.44 -33.29 21.97
C LEU A 548 7.90 -32.81 21.84
N ASP A 549 8.87 -33.60 22.28
CA ASP A 549 10.29 -33.20 22.22
C ASP A 549 10.89 -33.38 20.82
N THR A 550 10.44 -34.35 20.02
CA THR A 550 10.80 -34.46 18.59
C THR A 550 10.15 -33.37 17.74
N THR A 551 8.91 -32.96 18.02
CA THR A 551 8.30 -31.78 17.36
C THR A 551 9.01 -30.49 17.78
N ARG A 552 9.36 -30.31 19.06
CA ARG A 552 10.22 -29.20 19.52
C ARG A 552 11.60 -29.19 18.85
N ALA A 553 12.23 -30.35 18.67
CA ALA A 553 13.51 -30.45 17.96
C ALA A 553 13.38 -29.99 16.50
N ARG A 554 12.37 -30.49 15.77
CA ARG A 554 12.06 -30.04 14.41
C ARG A 554 11.76 -28.54 14.32
N VAL A 555 11.03 -27.98 15.29
CA VAL A 555 10.77 -26.52 15.35
C VAL A 555 12.07 -25.74 15.51
N ARG A 556 13.00 -26.18 16.36
CA ARG A 556 14.35 -25.57 16.48
C ARG A 556 15.14 -25.68 15.18
N GLU A 557 15.16 -26.84 14.53
CA GLU A 557 15.82 -27.03 13.23
C GLU A 557 15.24 -26.09 12.16
N THR A 558 13.91 -25.96 12.06
CA THR A 558 13.27 -25.01 11.14
C THR A 558 13.54 -23.55 11.51
N SER A 559 13.68 -23.24 12.80
CA SER A 559 14.05 -21.89 13.27
C SER A 559 15.50 -21.55 12.91
N ASN A 560 16.42 -22.51 13.02
CA ASN A 560 17.83 -22.32 12.65
C ASN A 560 17.97 -22.17 11.13
N LEU A 561 17.27 -23.00 10.35
CA LEU A 561 17.20 -22.85 8.89
C LEU A 561 16.59 -21.49 8.48
N LEU A 562 15.62 -20.97 9.23
CA LEU A 562 15.07 -19.64 8.99
C LEU A 562 16.10 -18.54 9.28
N THR A 563 16.88 -18.65 10.36
CA THR A 563 17.95 -17.67 10.66
C THR A 563 19.08 -17.74 9.64
N ASP A 564 19.50 -18.94 9.22
CA ASP A 564 20.54 -19.12 8.19
C ASP A 564 20.10 -18.50 6.85
N LEU A 565 18.82 -18.69 6.47
CA LEU A 565 18.24 -18.05 5.28
C LEU A 565 18.09 -16.53 5.43
N GLN A 566 17.79 -16.02 6.63
CA GLN A 566 17.77 -14.58 6.89
C GLN A 566 19.17 -13.95 6.80
N GLU A 567 20.21 -14.63 7.30
CA GLU A 567 21.60 -14.19 7.14
C GLU A 567 22.02 -14.20 5.66
N GLU A 568 21.71 -15.25 4.89
CA GLU A 568 22.01 -15.31 3.45
C GLU A 568 21.25 -14.24 2.63
N ILE A 569 20.01 -13.92 2.99
CA ILE A 569 19.27 -12.80 2.37
C ILE A 569 19.96 -11.46 2.66
N GLU A 570 20.41 -11.24 3.89
CA GLU A 570 21.05 -9.97 4.28
C GLU A 570 22.47 -9.85 3.70
N THR A 571 23.24 -10.95 3.58
CA THR A 571 24.54 -10.94 2.87
C THR A 571 24.37 -10.69 1.37
N GLN A 572 23.38 -11.32 0.72
CA GLN A 572 23.09 -11.05 -0.69
C GLN A 572 22.65 -9.60 -0.91
N LYS A 573 21.80 -9.06 -0.02
CA LYS A 573 21.39 -7.65 -0.04
C LYS A 573 22.59 -6.70 0.10
N GLN A 574 23.50 -6.95 1.04
CA GLN A 574 24.75 -6.18 1.19
C GLN A 574 25.65 -6.30 -0.06
N GLN A 575 25.77 -7.48 -0.67
CA GLN A 575 26.51 -7.64 -1.93
C GLN A 575 25.86 -6.87 -3.08
N HIS A 576 24.53 -6.89 -3.20
CA HIS A 576 23.81 -6.11 -4.22
C HIS A 576 23.99 -4.61 -4.00
N GLU A 577 23.90 -4.14 -2.76
CA GLU A 577 24.13 -2.74 -2.41
C GLU A 577 25.57 -2.29 -2.72
N ALA A 578 26.56 -3.12 -2.40
CA ALA A 578 27.96 -2.90 -2.77
C ALA A 578 28.18 -2.85 -4.30
N ARG A 579 27.55 -3.75 -5.07
CA ARG A 579 27.60 -3.73 -6.55
C ARG A 579 26.95 -2.47 -7.12
N VAL A 580 25.79 -2.06 -6.61
CA VAL A 580 25.10 -0.82 -7.01
C VAL A 580 25.97 0.40 -6.71
N MET A 581 26.66 0.41 -5.56
CA MET A 581 27.61 1.49 -5.24
C MET A 581 28.83 1.50 -6.17
N SER A 582 29.41 0.34 -6.52
CA SER A 582 30.50 0.26 -7.51
C SER A 582 30.09 0.85 -8.86
N ILE A 583 28.95 0.38 -9.40
CA ILE A 583 28.42 0.84 -10.70
C ILE A 583 28.17 2.35 -10.65
N ARG A 584 27.55 2.88 -9.59
CA ARG A 584 27.35 4.33 -9.41
C ARG A 584 28.67 5.11 -9.35
N THR A 585 29.72 4.58 -8.73
CA THR A 585 31.03 5.24 -8.71
C THR A 585 31.71 5.21 -10.08
N GLU A 586 31.59 4.13 -10.84
CA GLU A 586 32.11 4.03 -12.22
C GLU A 586 31.35 4.94 -13.19
N GLU A 587 30.02 5.01 -13.09
CA GLU A 587 29.19 5.94 -13.87
C GLU A 587 29.53 7.39 -13.54
N LYS A 588 29.69 7.72 -12.24
CA LYS A 588 30.11 9.06 -11.82
C LYS A 588 31.49 9.40 -12.40
N GLN A 589 32.48 8.52 -12.29
CA GLN A 589 33.82 8.73 -12.86
C GLN A 589 33.78 8.93 -14.39
N LYS A 590 32.89 8.23 -15.11
CA LYS A 590 32.69 8.45 -16.55
C LYS A 590 32.09 9.82 -16.84
N ILE A 591 31.10 10.27 -16.06
CA ILE A 591 30.47 11.60 -16.20
C ILE A 591 31.49 12.70 -15.89
N ASP A 592 32.19 12.61 -14.76
CA ASP A 592 33.21 13.57 -14.35
C ASP A 592 34.31 13.68 -15.43
N LYS A 593 34.78 12.55 -15.97
CA LYS A 593 35.76 12.54 -17.07
C LYS A 593 35.23 13.11 -18.38
N MET A 594 33.97 12.85 -18.74
CA MET A 594 33.35 13.46 -19.93
C MET A 594 33.18 14.98 -19.77
N ALA A 595 32.97 15.48 -18.54
CA ALA A 595 32.96 16.91 -18.25
C ALA A 595 34.35 17.52 -18.40
N GLU A 596 35.39 16.90 -17.84
CA GLU A 596 36.80 17.32 -18.02
C GLU A 596 37.21 17.33 -19.51
N ASP A 597 36.87 16.29 -20.28
CA ASP A 597 37.15 16.20 -21.72
C ASP A 597 36.40 17.29 -22.53
N LEU A 598 35.22 17.73 -22.06
CA LEU A 598 34.48 18.84 -22.69
C LEU A 598 35.08 20.20 -22.32
N ASP A 599 35.36 20.45 -21.05
CA ASP A 599 35.98 21.70 -20.58
C ASP A 599 37.37 21.91 -21.20
N GLN A 600 38.13 20.84 -21.37
CA GLN A 600 39.41 20.88 -22.09
C GLN A 600 39.20 21.29 -23.56
N LYS A 601 38.24 20.67 -24.28
CA LYS A 601 37.92 21.06 -25.67
C LYS A 601 37.42 22.50 -25.79
N TRP A 602 36.57 22.95 -24.87
CA TRP A 602 36.11 24.34 -24.84
C TRP A 602 37.24 25.31 -24.57
N THR A 603 38.16 25.02 -23.63
CA THR A 603 39.29 25.91 -23.36
C THR A 603 40.37 25.87 -24.44
N ASP A 604 40.55 24.76 -25.15
CA ASP A 604 41.42 24.66 -26.33
C ASP A 604 40.82 25.45 -27.51
N ALA A 605 39.52 25.28 -27.80
CA ALA A 605 38.82 26.07 -28.82
C ALA A 605 38.86 27.58 -28.51
N LEU A 606 38.59 27.98 -27.27
CA LEU A 606 38.68 29.39 -26.87
C LEU A 606 40.10 29.94 -26.98
N ARG A 607 41.13 29.13 -26.72
CA ARG A 607 42.54 29.52 -26.92
C ARG A 607 42.88 29.69 -28.40
N GLU A 608 42.31 28.88 -29.28
CA GLU A 608 42.52 28.97 -30.72
C GLU A 608 41.78 30.17 -31.32
N GLU A 609 40.52 30.43 -30.95
CA GLU A 609 39.80 31.66 -31.31
C GLU A 609 40.57 32.91 -30.84
N LEU A 610 41.09 32.90 -29.60
CA LEU A 610 41.94 33.98 -29.08
C LEU A 610 43.33 34.08 -29.77
N ARG A 611 43.79 33.04 -30.48
CA ARG A 611 44.99 33.08 -31.31
C ARG A 611 44.67 33.71 -32.66
N LEU A 612 43.59 33.24 -33.32
CA LEU A 612 43.10 33.76 -34.60
C LEU A 612 42.75 35.25 -34.51
N LEU A 613 41.98 35.68 -33.50
CA LEU A 613 41.64 37.11 -33.30
C LEU A 613 42.87 38.00 -33.08
N LYS A 614 43.95 37.45 -32.52
CA LYS A 614 45.22 38.21 -32.38
C LYS A 614 45.96 38.31 -33.71
N GLU A 615 45.94 37.24 -34.51
CA GLU A 615 46.54 37.21 -35.83
C GLU A 615 45.81 38.16 -36.78
N GLU A 616 44.47 38.10 -36.84
CA GLU A 616 43.63 39.06 -37.59
C GLU A 616 43.91 40.52 -37.17
N LEU A 617 43.97 40.81 -35.87
CA LEU A 617 44.27 42.16 -35.38
C LEU A 617 45.69 42.62 -35.73
N THR A 618 46.68 41.71 -35.76
CA THR A 618 48.03 42.05 -36.24
C THR A 618 48.08 42.25 -37.76
N GLU A 619 47.33 41.46 -38.54
CA GLU A 619 47.23 41.62 -39.98
C GLU A 619 46.53 42.93 -40.37
N GLU A 620 45.44 43.32 -39.70
CA GLU A 620 44.83 44.65 -39.87
C GLU A 620 45.83 45.77 -39.54
N TYR A 621 46.54 45.67 -38.41
CA TYR A 621 47.52 46.68 -38.02
C TYR A 621 48.69 46.79 -39.00
N GLU A 622 49.19 45.68 -39.55
CA GLU A 622 50.21 45.70 -40.59
C GLU A 622 49.67 46.24 -41.92
N ALA A 623 48.44 45.89 -42.31
CA ALA A 623 47.79 46.40 -43.50
C ALA A 623 47.56 47.93 -43.44
N ASP A 624 47.03 48.45 -42.34
CA ASP A 624 46.83 49.89 -42.11
C ASP A 624 48.16 50.65 -42.08
N ARG A 625 49.19 50.08 -41.46
CA ARG A 625 50.55 50.62 -41.50
C ARG A 625 51.10 50.65 -42.92
N GLN A 626 50.90 49.60 -43.71
CA GLN A 626 51.37 49.50 -45.09
C GLN A 626 50.62 50.46 -46.02
N ALA A 627 49.32 50.62 -45.83
CA ALA A 627 48.49 51.60 -46.52
C ALA A 627 48.94 53.04 -46.20
N SER A 628 49.16 53.34 -44.91
CA SER A 628 49.67 54.64 -44.44
C SER A 628 51.04 54.98 -45.03
N LEU A 629 51.96 54.01 -45.07
CA LEU A 629 53.28 54.18 -45.69
C LEU A 629 53.18 54.40 -47.21
N SER A 630 52.28 53.68 -47.88
CA SER A 630 52.04 53.81 -49.33
C SER A 630 51.45 55.18 -49.67
N GLN A 631 50.49 55.66 -48.88
CA GLN A 631 49.91 57.00 -49.01
C GLN A 631 50.96 58.09 -48.80
N LEU A 632 51.81 57.96 -47.76
CA LEU A 632 52.91 58.89 -47.51
C LEU A 632 53.92 58.91 -48.67
N SER A 633 54.18 57.76 -49.28
CA SER A 633 55.05 57.64 -50.47
C SER A 633 54.45 58.35 -51.69
N GLN A 634 53.17 58.12 -51.99
CA GLN A 634 52.46 58.84 -53.07
C GLN A 634 52.45 60.35 -52.83
N GLN A 635 52.19 60.78 -51.59
CA GLN A 635 52.16 62.20 -51.25
C GLN A 635 53.54 62.85 -51.44
N LYS A 636 54.61 62.16 -51.05
CA LYS A 636 56.00 62.58 -51.31
C LYS A 636 56.34 62.64 -52.81
N GLU A 637 55.84 61.71 -53.62
CA GLU A 637 56.01 61.77 -55.08
C GLU A 637 55.25 62.95 -55.71
N LEU A 638 54.02 63.22 -55.26
CA LEU A 638 53.25 64.38 -55.69
C LEU A 638 53.93 65.70 -55.32
N GLU A 639 54.46 65.81 -54.10
CA GLU A 639 55.26 66.97 -53.67
C GLU A 639 56.55 67.13 -54.49
N LEU A 640 57.26 66.03 -54.80
CA LEU A 640 58.43 66.05 -55.69
C LEU A 640 58.09 66.48 -57.12
N MET A 641 56.94 66.03 -57.65
CA MET A 641 56.46 66.43 -58.98
C MET A 641 56.04 67.91 -59.00
N ALA A 642 55.28 68.37 -58.01
CA ALA A 642 54.89 69.77 -57.86
C ALA A 642 56.12 70.69 -57.69
N ALA A 643 57.14 70.24 -56.92
CA ALA A 643 58.40 70.96 -56.79
C ALA A 643 59.19 70.99 -58.12
N ARG A 644 59.25 69.87 -58.87
CA ARG A 644 59.85 69.83 -60.21
C ARG A 644 59.15 70.79 -61.17
N GLU A 645 57.83 70.75 -61.28
CA GLU A 645 57.07 71.69 -62.11
C GLU A 645 57.25 73.14 -61.66
N GLY A 646 57.28 73.40 -60.36
CA GLY A 646 57.52 74.74 -59.81
C GLY A 646 58.90 75.29 -60.19
N TRP A 647 59.94 74.45 -60.13
CA TRP A 647 61.27 74.77 -60.64
C TRP A 647 61.30 74.93 -62.15
N GLN A 648 60.56 74.10 -62.90
CA GLN A 648 60.53 74.13 -64.36
C GLN A 648 59.87 75.41 -64.89
N ARG A 649 58.72 75.81 -64.31
CA ARG A 649 58.12 77.14 -64.55
C ARG A 649 59.08 78.27 -64.20
N LYS A 650 59.81 78.17 -63.08
CA LYS A 650 60.83 79.18 -62.69
C LYS A 650 61.96 79.30 -63.72
N VAL A 651 62.36 78.19 -64.35
CA VAL A 651 63.36 78.18 -65.41
C VAL A 651 62.78 78.76 -66.70
N GLU A 652 61.53 78.44 -67.04
CA GLU A 652 60.80 79.03 -68.18
C GLU A 652 60.65 80.55 -68.01
N ASP A 653 60.17 81.04 -66.85
CA ASP A 653 60.08 82.48 -66.50
C ASP A 653 61.44 83.20 -66.66
N LEU A 654 62.54 82.56 -66.23
CA LEU A 654 63.88 83.12 -66.32
C LEU A 654 64.42 83.12 -67.75
N LEU A 655 64.12 82.08 -68.54
CA LEU A 655 64.43 82.04 -69.97
C LEU A 655 63.65 83.12 -70.72
N GLU A 656 62.38 83.32 -70.40
CA GLU A 656 61.52 84.34 -71.01
C GLU A 656 62.01 85.76 -70.66
N GLN A 657 62.44 86.00 -69.41
CA GLN A 657 63.12 87.25 -69.03
C GLN A 657 64.45 87.46 -69.77
N VAL A 658 65.23 86.40 -70.02
CA VAL A 658 66.47 86.48 -70.81
C VAL A 658 66.16 86.77 -72.27
N VAL A 659 65.14 86.14 -72.86
CA VAL A 659 64.70 86.39 -74.24
C VAL A 659 64.18 87.82 -74.39
N SER A 660 63.37 88.31 -73.44
CA SER A 660 62.90 89.70 -73.43
C SER A 660 64.06 90.69 -73.35
N ARG A 661 65.04 90.46 -72.46
CA ARG A 661 66.27 91.28 -72.40
C ARG A 661 67.12 91.21 -73.67
N CYS A 662 67.17 90.06 -74.33
CA CYS A 662 67.85 89.95 -75.63
C CYS A 662 67.12 90.75 -76.72
N HIS A 663 65.79 90.79 -76.71
CA HIS A 663 65.01 91.70 -77.55
C HIS A 663 65.32 93.17 -77.23
N ASP A 664 65.26 93.58 -75.95
CA ASP A 664 65.59 94.95 -75.53
C ASP A 664 67.00 95.39 -75.99
N ILE A 665 67.97 94.46 -75.99
CA ILE A 665 69.34 94.70 -76.46
C ILE A 665 69.43 94.76 -78.00
N GLN A 666 68.63 93.98 -78.74
CA GLN A 666 68.54 94.08 -80.21
C GLN A 666 67.83 95.36 -80.67
N ASP A 667 66.82 95.82 -79.93
CA ASP A 667 66.13 97.09 -80.17
C ASP A 667 66.99 98.31 -79.81
N HIS A 668 67.96 98.18 -78.90
CA HIS A 668 69.00 99.20 -78.70
C HIS A 668 70.09 99.19 -79.79
N ASN A 669 70.52 98.01 -80.25
CA ASN A 669 71.52 97.88 -81.32
C ASN A 669 70.98 98.20 -82.74
N THR A 670 69.73 98.63 -82.87
CA THR A 670 69.15 99.15 -84.13
C THR A 670 68.92 100.67 -84.10
N PHE A 671 69.42 101.36 -83.05
CA PHE A 671 69.35 102.81 -82.88
C PHE A 671 70.73 103.52 -82.88
N GLU A 672 71.82 102.80 -83.16
CA GLU A 672 73.13 103.31 -83.60
C GLU A 672 73.37 102.97 -85.08
#